data_AF-A0A1V4MRV8-F1
#
_entry.id   AF-A0A1V4MRV8-F1
#
_cell.length_a   1.000
_cell.length_b   1.000
_cell.length_c   1.000
_cell.angle_alpha   90.00
_cell.angle_beta   90.00
_cell.angle_gamma   90.00
#
_symmetry.space_group_name_H-M   'P 1'
#
loop_
_entity.id
_entity.type
_entity.pdbx_description
1 polymer ?
#
loop_
_entity_poly.entity_id
_entity_poly.type
_entity_poly.pdbx_seq_one_letter_code
_entity_poly.pdbx_strand_id
1 'polypeptide(L)'
;MRTVLMVLLSILSVSFADDYKVEEYGNSQTGRIETVLEDQLAVRVLDSRGRPLEGVEVVFETYSDGGSIAYPFTGVDPTIIEGDTASGDFSAVRLLTDDEGFAGISLKLGDETSNNSVDARVHFSADREERVHFSALAVDLRTIIFQIIGGLAIFLLGMKMMSESLQTVAGSKMRSILKKITCNRFAALAAGALMTAVIQSSSATTVIAVSFVNSGLMVLQQAVGVIIGANIGTTITGQLIAFKITSYAFPIVAVGFTMFAFARTRRNQFWGRAVVGLGLIFLGMTLMSDVLVPLRSSMAVKNFFTDFSANPLLAVFAGTVLTSIIQSSSATVGLTMTLAGAGLIDLQGAFYLVLGDNIGTTITAQLSAIGASRTARQTAMAHTLFNFIGAIYMGILISDNGGFVLNLVRSTSSHPLRQVANAHSMFNILNAVVFLPLVPLLARLCRFLIPDRVQVQAEEIELRLEEHLLDSPALAIDNLEREMVKMAAYAEETVKGAVSCFFRGYPKQNTIMSMEDRVDFMQRDLTIYASKLFQRDLDQEQSLKLPVIIHTINDLERISDHAVNIVEARGRVTSNLDTDISEMSSSALKASEMVLRMLDNTRISLESHSREASQAVLELEARLNGLEEDARELYTDCLTRRGQDGLQRLALLDFTDYCERIGDHLTNIAQSLLGGGVWHGTDDLT
;
A
#
# COMPACT_ATOMS: atom_id res chain seq x y z
N MET A 1 79.60 -37.25 13.68
CA MET A 1 79.33 -36.88 15.10
C MET A 1 79.44 -35.37 15.35
N ARG A 2 80.50 -34.66 14.94
CA ARG A 2 80.62 -33.20 15.12
C ARG A 2 79.51 -32.38 14.44
N THR A 3 79.04 -32.80 13.26
CA THR A 3 77.96 -32.12 12.52
C THR A 3 76.59 -32.31 13.17
N VAL A 4 76.35 -33.47 13.80
CA VAL A 4 75.10 -33.76 14.53
C VAL A 4 75.07 -33.02 15.87
N LEU A 5 76.23 -32.86 16.53
CA LEU A 5 76.36 -32.09 17.76
C LEU A 5 76.20 -30.58 17.54
N MET A 6 76.65 -30.05 16.40
CA MET A 6 76.42 -28.65 16.01
C MET A 6 74.95 -28.37 15.68
N VAL A 7 74.26 -29.31 15.02
CA VAL A 7 72.81 -29.17 14.73
C VAL A 7 71.98 -29.25 16.03
N LEU A 8 72.36 -30.10 16.98
CA LEU A 8 71.72 -30.15 18.30
C LEU A 8 72.02 -28.92 19.17
N LEU A 9 73.20 -28.30 19.06
CA LEU A 9 73.52 -27.03 19.73
C LEU A 9 72.83 -25.82 19.07
N SER A 10 72.56 -25.84 17.76
CA SER A 10 71.75 -24.82 17.10
C SER A 10 70.24 -24.96 17.37
N ILE A 11 69.78 -26.14 17.79
CA ILE A 11 68.39 -26.37 18.24
C ILE A 11 68.23 -26.05 19.75
N LEU A 12 69.34 -25.93 20.49
CA LEU A 12 69.36 -25.50 21.90
C LEU A 12 69.61 -23.99 22.08
N SER A 13 69.90 -23.26 21.01
CA SER A 13 69.71 -21.81 20.95
C SER A 13 68.31 -21.52 20.39
N VAL A 14 67.27 -22.01 21.06
CA VAL A 14 65.99 -21.32 21.01
C VAL A 14 66.29 -19.94 21.58
N SER A 15 66.35 -18.95 20.69
CA SER A 15 66.20 -17.56 21.07
C SER A 15 65.03 -17.52 22.05
N PHE A 16 65.28 -17.20 23.32
CA PHE A 16 64.25 -16.63 24.17
C PHE A 16 63.89 -15.31 23.51
N ALA A 17 63.07 -15.36 22.46
CA ALA A 17 62.29 -14.22 22.06
C ALA A 17 61.39 -13.98 23.26
N ASP A 18 61.55 -12.83 23.90
CA ASP A 18 60.64 -12.40 24.94
C ASP A 18 59.24 -12.34 24.29
N ASP A 19 58.43 -13.40 24.43
CA ASP A 19 57.06 -13.39 23.96
C ASP A 19 56.27 -12.48 24.89
N TYR A 20 56.08 -11.24 24.46
CA TYR A 20 55.20 -10.28 25.11
C TYR A 20 53.76 -10.55 24.71
N LYS A 21 52.83 -10.25 25.62
CA LYS A 21 51.39 -10.30 25.36
C LYS A 21 50.79 -8.92 25.63
N VAL A 22 50.08 -8.37 24.66
CA VAL A 22 49.32 -7.12 24.81
C VAL A 22 47.84 -7.46 24.93
N GLU A 23 47.18 -6.96 25.97
CA GLU A 23 45.73 -7.06 26.18
C GLU A 23 45.09 -5.68 25.96
N GLU A 24 43.96 -5.63 25.25
CA GLU A 24 43.20 -4.39 24.99
C GLU A 24 42.01 -4.24 25.95
N TYR A 25 41.73 -3.00 26.36
CA TYR A 25 40.63 -2.64 27.25
C TYR A 25 39.90 -1.38 26.77
N GLY A 26 38.57 -1.36 26.91
CA GLY A 26 37.75 -0.20 26.55
C GLY A 26 37.51 0.00 25.05
N ASN A 27 37.68 -1.02 24.20
CA ASN A 27 37.46 -0.90 22.75
C ASN A 27 35.96 -0.95 22.38
N SER A 28 35.60 -0.46 21.19
CA SER A 28 34.25 -0.50 20.58
C SER A 28 33.15 0.22 21.37
N GLN A 29 33.51 1.31 22.04
CA GLN A 29 32.56 2.12 22.83
C GLN A 29 31.62 2.95 21.95
N THR A 30 30.51 3.42 22.54
CA THR A 30 29.57 4.36 21.89
C THR A 30 29.26 5.47 22.88
N GLY A 31 29.37 6.72 22.45
CA GLY A 31 29.09 7.89 23.30
C GLY A 31 28.40 9.00 22.52
N ARG A 32 27.99 10.04 23.25
CA ARG A 32 27.38 11.23 22.65
C ARG A 32 28.47 12.14 22.06
N ILE A 33 28.18 12.84 20.96
CA ILE A 33 29.08 13.88 20.44
C ILE A 33 29.54 14.87 21.52
N GLU A 34 30.75 15.39 21.38
CA GLU A 34 31.42 16.34 22.29
C GLU A 34 31.58 15.87 23.75
N THR A 35 31.35 14.59 24.03
CA THR A 35 31.54 14.00 25.37
C THR A 35 32.79 13.13 25.43
N VAL A 36 33.37 13.00 26.62
CA VAL A 36 34.45 12.04 26.89
C VAL A 36 33.83 10.67 27.11
N LEU A 37 34.45 9.62 26.56
CA LEU A 37 34.05 8.24 26.82
C LEU A 37 34.06 7.90 28.31
N GLU A 38 33.11 7.06 28.73
CA GLU A 38 32.99 6.63 30.13
C GLU A 38 34.18 5.73 30.54
N ASP A 39 34.60 4.81 29.66
CA ASP A 39 35.73 3.93 29.90
C ASP A 39 37.00 4.42 29.17
N GLN A 40 38.16 4.23 29.80
CA GLN A 40 39.46 4.56 29.22
C GLN A 40 39.84 3.57 28.11
N LEU A 41 40.50 4.05 27.06
CA LEU A 41 41.15 3.20 26.06
C LEU A 41 42.53 2.82 26.60
N ALA A 42 42.76 1.55 26.91
CA ALA A 42 43.98 1.12 27.56
C ALA A 42 44.54 -0.17 26.97
N VAL A 43 45.86 -0.29 27.00
CA VAL A 43 46.59 -1.53 26.74
C VAL A 43 47.27 -2.00 28.01
N ARG A 44 47.34 -3.30 28.21
CA ARG A 44 48.12 -3.93 29.28
C ARG A 44 49.20 -4.80 28.70
N VAL A 45 50.43 -4.59 29.14
CA VAL A 45 51.61 -5.29 28.61
C VAL A 45 52.12 -6.31 29.62
N LEU A 46 52.22 -7.57 29.17
CA LEU A 46 52.63 -8.71 30.00
C LEU A 46 53.86 -9.40 29.40
N ASP A 47 54.71 -9.96 30.26
CA ASP A 47 55.80 -10.84 29.86
C ASP A 47 55.32 -12.26 29.49
N SER A 48 56.24 -13.10 29.01
CA SER A 48 55.97 -14.50 28.62
C SER A 48 55.47 -15.40 29.75
N ARG A 49 55.50 -14.92 31.00
CA ARG A 49 54.99 -15.61 32.20
C ARG A 49 53.69 -14.99 32.72
N GLY A 50 53.12 -14.02 32.00
CA GLY A 50 51.90 -13.31 32.37
C GLY A 50 52.08 -12.26 33.48
N ARG A 51 53.31 -11.80 33.73
CA ARG A 51 53.59 -10.74 34.71
C ARG A 51 53.56 -9.36 34.05
N PRO A 52 53.03 -8.34 34.73
CA PRO A 52 52.99 -6.98 34.19
C PRO A 52 54.39 -6.41 33.96
N LEU A 53 54.53 -5.64 32.88
CA LEU A 53 55.77 -4.95 32.52
C LEU A 53 55.59 -3.43 32.68
N GLU A 54 56.28 -2.86 33.65
CA GLU A 54 56.37 -1.41 33.90
C GLU A 54 57.38 -0.75 32.95
N GLY A 55 57.10 0.50 32.54
CA GLY A 55 58.04 1.33 31.78
C GLY A 55 58.11 1.06 30.27
N VAL A 56 57.16 0.31 29.71
CA VAL A 56 57.05 0.06 28.26
C VAL A 56 56.42 1.28 27.57
N GLU A 57 57.01 1.76 26.48
CA GLU A 57 56.51 2.94 25.74
C GLU A 57 55.30 2.57 24.87
N VAL A 58 54.19 3.26 25.10
CA VAL A 58 52.95 3.16 24.32
C VAL A 58 52.62 4.51 23.71
N VAL A 59 52.47 4.55 22.40
CA VAL A 59 52.14 5.77 21.65
C VAL A 59 50.70 5.66 21.13
N PHE A 60 49.82 6.50 21.64
CA PHE A 60 48.43 6.61 21.21
C PHE A 60 48.29 7.68 20.14
N GLU A 61 47.71 7.36 18.99
CA GLU A 61 47.53 8.27 17.86
C GLU A 61 46.10 8.23 17.35
N THR A 62 45.50 9.40 17.14
CA THR A 62 44.18 9.52 16.50
C THR A 62 44.33 9.58 14.98
N TYR A 63 43.55 8.78 14.27
CA TYR A 63 43.60 8.71 12.80
C TYR A 63 42.35 9.28 12.09
N SER A 64 41.24 9.55 12.81
CA SER A 64 39.99 9.98 12.15
C SER A 64 38.97 10.74 13.00
N ASP A 65 38.22 11.61 12.30
CA ASP A 65 36.92 12.23 12.56
C ASP A 65 36.67 12.98 13.88
N GLY A 66 37.45 14.04 14.13
CA GLY A 66 37.10 15.12 15.05
C GLY A 66 37.29 14.84 16.54
N GLY A 67 37.56 13.59 16.93
CA GLY A 67 37.87 13.23 18.31
C GLY A 67 39.27 13.68 18.75
N SER A 68 39.42 13.99 20.04
CA SER A 68 40.69 14.42 20.63
C SER A 68 41.09 13.54 21.81
N ILE A 69 42.40 13.30 21.94
CA ILE A 69 42.96 12.56 23.07
C ILE A 69 42.98 13.45 24.30
N ALA A 70 42.50 12.94 25.42
CA ALA A 70 42.56 13.61 26.71
C ALA A 70 43.34 12.77 27.75
N TYR A 71 44.28 13.40 28.44
CA TYR A 71 45.17 12.77 29.41
C TYR A 71 45.55 13.74 30.55
N PRO A 72 45.72 13.28 31.82
CA PRO A 72 45.43 11.93 32.34
C PRO A 72 43.92 11.67 32.47
N PHE A 73 43.52 10.39 32.55
CA PHE A 73 42.14 10.02 32.84
C PHE A 73 41.77 10.44 34.27
N THR A 74 41.01 11.53 34.42
CA THR A 74 40.51 12.02 35.73
C THR A 74 39.02 11.78 35.92
N GLY A 75 38.31 11.26 34.91
CA GLY A 75 36.84 11.10 34.90
C GLY A 75 36.05 12.42 34.89
N VAL A 76 36.70 13.58 35.10
CA VAL A 76 36.12 14.93 35.06
C VAL A 76 37.19 15.92 34.58
N ASP A 77 36.89 16.67 33.50
CA ASP A 77 37.73 17.73 32.90
C ASP A 77 39.24 17.46 32.83
N PRO A 78 39.69 16.44 32.07
CA PRO A 78 41.11 16.21 31.80
C PRO A 78 41.72 17.38 31.01
N THR A 79 43.05 17.53 31.06
CA THR A 79 43.76 18.45 30.17
C THR A 79 43.63 17.90 28.74
N ILE A 80 42.72 18.49 27.96
CA ILE A 80 42.51 18.10 26.57
C ILE A 80 43.69 18.65 25.77
N ILE A 81 44.43 17.78 25.11
CA ILE A 81 45.44 18.21 24.14
C ILE A 81 44.66 18.53 22.86
N GLU A 82 44.12 19.75 22.77
CA GLU A 82 43.46 20.25 21.55
C GLU A 82 44.53 20.82 20.59
N GLY A 83 44.56 20.30 19.36
CA GLY A 83 45.46 20.75 18.29
C GLY A 83 44.68 21.28 17.08
N ASP A 84 45.13 22.43 16.57
CA ASP A 84 44.59 23.14 15.41
C ASP A 84 45.24 22.65 14.09
N THR A 85 44.41 22.14 13.17
CA THR A 85 44.78 21.62 11.85
C THR A 85 45.32 22.65 10.85
N ALA A 86 45.29 23.96 11.15
CA ALA A 86 45.92 24.95 10.28
C ALA A 86 47.44 25.10 10.53
N SER A 87 47.94 24.72 11.71
CA SER A 87 49.22 25.24 12.25
C SER A 87 50.30 24.20 12.64
N GLY A 88 50.00 22.90 12.66
CA GLY A 88 51.01 21.83 12.73
C GLY A 88 51.27 21.20 14.11
N ASP A 89 50.86 19.93 14.19
CA ASP A 89 51.33 18.80 15.02
C ASP A 89 51.06 18.76 16.54
N PHE A 90 50.00 18.02 16.94
CA PHE A 90 50.01 17.10 18.09
C PHE A 90 49.11 15.89 17.78
N SER A 91 49.72 14.85 17.19
CA SER A 91 49.04 13.64 16.67
C SER A 91 49.20 12.39 17.55
N ALA A 92 50.01 12.47 18.61
CA ALA A 92 50.40 11.32 19.40
C ALA A 92 50.58 11.66 20.89
N VAL A 93 50.03 10.84 21.79
CA VAL A 93 50.32 10.86 23.23
C VAL A 93 51.21 9.67 23.57
N ARG A 94 52.40 9.94 24.11
CA ARG A 94 53.34 8.89 24.54
C ARG A 94 53.26 8.69 26.04
N LEU A 95 53.02 7.46 26.45
CA LEU A 95 52.90 7.05 27.85
C LEU A 95 53.84 5.89 28.12
N LEU A 96 54.22 5.73 29.40
CA LEU A 96 54.90 4.55 29.89
C LEU A 96 53.89 3.71 30.68
N THR A 97 53.99 2.38 30.59
CA THR A 97 53.16 1.49 31.40
C THR A 97 53.46 1.64 32.89
N ASP A 98 52.43 1.57 33.73
CA ASP A 98 52.53 1.58 35.19
C ASP A 98 53.00 0.24 35.78
N ASP A 99 53.01 0.13 37.11
CA ASP A 99 53.45 -1.06 37.85
C ASP A 99 52.54 -2.29 37.65
N GLU A 100 51.30 -2.07 37.18
CA GLU A 100 50.37 -3.12 36.76
C GLU A 100 50.40 -3.41 35.25
N GLY A 101 51.27 -2.71 34.51
CA GLY A 101 51.53 -2.88 33.09
C GLY A 101 50.56 -2.12 32.18
N PHE A 102 49.78 -1.18 32.71
CA PHE A 102 48.77 -0.43 31.94
C PHE A 102 49.30 0.90 31.40
N ALA A 103 48.89 1.22 30.18
CA ALA A 103 48.93 2.58 29.63
C ALA A 103 47.60 2.87 28.95
N GLY A 104 47.02 4.04 29.18
CA GLY A 104 45.73 4.37 28.59
C GLY A 104 45.43 5.86 28.51
N ILE A 105 44.41 6.19 27.72
CA ILE A 105 43.95 7.57 27.46
C ILE A 105 42.42 7.67 27.50
N SER A 106 41.91 8.88 27.71
CA SER A 106 40.50 9.18 27.45
C SER A 106 40.35 9.67 26.02
N LEU A 107 39.21 9.38 25.39
CA LEU A 107 38.86 9.93 24.08
C LEU A 107 37.65 10.87 24.24
N LYS A 108 37.82 12.13 23.86
CA LYS A 108 36.71 13.06 23.62
C LYS A 108 36.21 12.84 22.21
N LEU A 109 34.92 12.55 22.08
CA LEU A 109 34.27 12.32 20.80
C LEU A 109 34.09 13.63 20.04
N GLY A 110 34.17 13.58 18.71
CA GLY A 110 33.93 14.72 17.82
C GLY A 110 32.50 15.29 17.91
N ASP A 111 32.24 16.32 17.12
CA ASP A 111 30.97 17.07 17.05
C ASP A 111 29.93 16.45 16.10
N GLU A 112 30.33 15.48 15.27
CA GLU A 112 29.46 14.79 14.31
C GLU A 112 29.32 13.29 14.60
N THR A 113 28.32 12.64 13.98
CA THR A 113 28.16 11.17 14.08
C THR A 113 29.24 10.48 13.24
N SER A 114 30.30 9.99 13.89
CA SER A 114 31.49 9.49 13.19
C SER A 114 32.19 8.35 13.95
N ASN A 115 33.05 7.64 13.22
CA ASN A 115 33.91 6.60 13.80
C ASN A 115 35.24 7.22 14.20
N ASN A 116 35.44 7.34 15.51
CA ASN A 116 36.67 7.86 16.09
C ASN A 116 37.61 6.67 16.30
N SER A 117 38.77 6.71 15.64
CA SER A 117 39.74 5.61 15.68
C SER A 117 41.05 6.07 16.32
N VAL A 118 41.59 5.25 17.21
CA VAL A 118 42.84 5.49 17.93
C VAL A 118 43.70 4.24 17.81
N ASP A 119 44.96 4.39 17.39
CA ASP A 119 45.92 3.30 17.42
C ASP A 119 46.86 3.46 18.62
N ALA A 120 47.06 2.38 19.37
CA ALA A 120 48.12 2.29 20.36
C ALA A 120 49.28 1.46 19.81
N ARG A 121 50.46 2.06 19.73
CA ARG A 121 51.70 1.43 19.28
C ARG A 121 52.59 1.11 20.49
N VAL A 122 52.70 -0.16 20.83
CA VAL A 122 53.49 -0.67 21.97
C VAL A 122 54.90 -1.00 21.49
N HIS A 123 55.92 -0.34 22.05
CA HIS A 123 57.32 -0.50 21.65
C HIS A 123 58.08 -1.36 22.66
N PHE A 124 58.59 -2.52 22.23
CA PHE A 124 59.31 -3.45 23.11
C PHE A 124 60.84 -3.32 23.00
N SER A 125 61.35 -3.18 21.78
CA SER A 125 62.76 -3.03 21.44
C SER A 125 62.88 -2.38 20.06
N ALA A 126 64.07 -1.94 19.64
CA ALA A 126 64.27 -1.09 18.46
C ALA A 126 63.61 -1.57 17.14
N ASP A 127 63.32 -2.88 17.01
CA ASP A 127 62.71 -3.47 15.82
C ASP A 127 61.38 -4.22 16.08
N ARG A 128 60.77 -4.13 17.28
CA ARG A 128 59.50 -4.83 17.61
C ARG A 128 58.43 -3.89 18.16
N GLU A 129 57.37 -3.73 17.38
CA GLU A 129 56.16 -2.96 17.68
C GLU A 129 54.92 -3.87 17.59
N GLU A 130 53.96 -3.70 18.49
CA GLU A 130 52.61 -4.27 18.38
C GLU A 130 51.57 -3.15 18.33
N ARG A 131 50.56 -3.28 17.46
CA ARG A 131 49.51 -2.28 17.27
C ARG A 131 48.18 -2.79 17.78
N VAL A 132 47.51 -1.97 18.58
CA VAL A 132 46.13 -2.18 19.04
C VAL A 132 45.25 -1.07 18.45
N HIS A 133 44.17 -1.47 17.78
CA HIS A 133 43.23 -0.56 17.13
C HIS A 133 41.99 -0.36 18.00
N PHE A 134 41.82 0.84 18.54
CA PHE A 134 40.61 1.23 19.26
C PHE A 134 39.64 1.97 18.35
N SER A 135 38.35 1.70 18.53
CA SER A 135 37.27 2.39 17.84
C SER A 135 36.18 2.82 18.81
N ALA A 136 35.62 4.02 18.58
CA ALA A 136 34.48 4.53 19.30
C ALA A 136 33.51 5.25 18.36
N LEU A 137 32.22 5.01 18.52
CA LEU A 137 31.18 5.70 17.74
C LEU A 137 30.70 6.94 18.50
N ALA A 138 30.85 8.10 17.88
CA ALA A 138 30.15 9.31 18.30
C ALA A 138 28.74 9.31 17.72
N VAL A 139 27.73 9.60 18.54
CA VAL A 139 26.32 9.59 18.14
C VAL A 139 25.69 10.95 18.39
N ASP A 140 25.25 11.60 17.33
CA ASP A 140 24.32 12.72 17.39
C ASP A 140 22.90 12.24 17.07
N LEU A 141 22.18 11.87 18.14
CA LEU A 141 20.81 11.38 18.01
C LEU A 141 19.87 12.42 17.35
N ARG A 142 20.12 13.71 17.55
CA ARG A 142 19.31 14.77 16.94
C ARG A 142 19.47 14.75 15.43
N THR A 143 20.71 14.76 14.96
CA THR A 143 21.01 14.74 13.53
C THR A 143 20.54 13.44 12.88
N ILE A 144 20.71 12.29 13.54
CA ILE A 144 20.19 11.00 13.07
C ILE A 144 18.67 11.08 12.86
N ILE A 145 17.91 11.51 13.87
CA ILE A 145 16.44 11.57 13.78
C ILE A 145 16.01 12.56 12.68
N PHE A 146 16.62 13.76 12.65
CA PHE A 146 16.24 14.80 11.70
C PHE A 146 16.60 14.44 10.25
N GLN A 147 17.78 13.86 10.01
CA GLN A 147 18.18 13.45 8.66
C GLN A 147 17.41 12.22 8.19
N ILE A 148 17.09 11.25 9.05
CA ILE A 148 16.27 10.10 8.67
C ILE A 148 14.85 10.54 8.33
N ILE A 149 14.18 11.30 9.21
CA ILE A 149 12.80 11.74 8.97
C ILE A 149 12.74 12.73 7.80
N GLY A 150 13.66 13.71 7.76
CA GLY A 150 13.75 14.71 6.69
C GLY A 150 14.10 14.09 5.34
N GLY A 151 15.09 13.19 5.32
CA GLY A 151 15.47 12.43 4.13
C GLY A 151 14.32 11.56 3.63
N LEU A 152 13.61 10.87 4.52
CA LEU A 152 12.41 10.09 4.18
C LEU A 152 11.29 10.99 3.63
N ALA A 153 11.04 12.16 4.23
CA ALA A 153 10.04 13.10 3.75
C ALA A 153 10.38 13.63 2.35
N ILE A 154 11.64 14.00 2.10
CA ILE A 154 12.14 14.41 0.77
C ILE A 154 11.99 13.28 -0.25
N PHE A 155 12.34 12.05 0.16
CA PHE A 155 12.19 10.86 -0.66
C PHE A 155 10.73 10.62 -1.06
N LEU A 156 9.81 10.64 -0.09
CA LEU A 156 8.37 10.45 -0.31
C LEU A 156 7.78 11.58 -1.16
N LEU A 157 8.20 12.83 -0.93
CA LEU A 157 7.82 13.97 -1.76
C LEU A 157 8.27 13.77 -3.21
N GLY A 158 9.51 13.33 -3.41
CA GLY A 158 10.06 13.03 -4.73
C GLY A 158 9.25 11.95 -5.45
N MET A 159 8.91 10.85 -4.76
CA MET A 159 8.06 9.80 -5.31
C MET A 159 6.65 10.29 -5.65
N LYS A 160 6.03 11.10 -4.78
CA LYS A 160 4.70 11.67 -5.02
C LYS A 160 4.71 12.57 -6.26
N MET A 161 5.64 13.52 -6.33
CA MET A 161 5.80 14.42 -7.48
C MET A 161 6.03 13.66 -8.79
N MET A 162 6.86 12.63 -8.75
CA MET A 162 7.13 11.78 -9.91
C MET A 162 5.87 11.03 -10.36
N SER A 163 5.17 10.37 -9.43
CA SER A 163 3.97 9.57 -9.72
C SER A 163 2.83 10.41 -10.29
N GLU A 164 2.48 11.54 -9.66
CA GLU A 164 1.42 12.45 -10.12
C GLU A 164 1.73 13.05 -11.50
N SER A 165 3.00 13.39 -11.73
CA SER A 165 3.43 13.97 -13.01
C SER A 165 3.41 12.95 -14.15
N LEU A 166 3.90 11.72 -13.90
CA LEU A 166 3.85 10.64 -14.89
C LEU A 166 2.40 10.24 -15.19
N GLN A 167 1.55 10.16 -14.17
CA GLN A 167 0.11 9.90 -14.35
C GLN A 167 -0.56 10.97 -15.23
N THR A 168 -0.26 12.25 -14.98
CA THR A 168 -0.81 13.35 -15.78
C THR A 168 -0.34 13.30 -17.23
N VAL A 169 0.94 12.99 -17.47
CA VAL A 169 1.49 12.84 -18.83
C VAL A 169 0.91 11.61 -19.55
N ALA A 170 0.57 10.57 -18.80
CA ALA A 170 0.05 9.31 -19.32
C ALA A 170 -1.47 9.27 -19.58
N GLY A 171 -2.23 10.30 -19.17
CA GLY A 171 -3.70 10.28 -19.15
C GLY A 171 -4.39 9.82 -20.45
N SER A 172 -3.87 10.19 -21.63
CA SER A 172 -4.44 9.73 -22.92
C SER A 172 -4.18 8.26 -23.25
N LYS A 173 -3.06 7.69 -22.76
CA LYS A 173 -2.75 6.25 -22.90
C LYS A 173 -3.63 5.39 -22.00
N MET A 174 -4.14 5.95 -20.89
CA MET A 174 -4.97 5.23 -19.93
C MET A 174 -6.24 4.68 -20.59
N ARG A 175 -6.95 5.49 -21.40
CA ARG A 175 -8.12 5.03 -22.18
C ARG A 175 -7.79 3.88 -23.14
N SER A 176 -6.60 3.90 -23.76
CA SER A 176 -6.15 2.83 -24.67
C SER A 176 -5.76 1.54 -23.95
N ILE A 177 -5.16 1.64 -22.75
CA ILE A 177 -4.83 0.49 -21.91
C ILE A 177 -6.12 -0.16 -21.39
N LEU A 178 -7.12 0.63 -21.00
CA LEU A 178 -8.44 0.14 -20.58
C LEU A 178 -9.12 -0.71 -21.68
N LYS A 179 -9.02 -0.31 -22.95
CA LYS A 179 -9.56 -1.08 -24.09
C LYS A 179 -8.89 -2.46 -24.29
N LYS A 180 -7.68 -2.66 -23.74
CA LYS A 180 -6.90 -3.92 -23.88
C LYS A 180 -7.08 -4.89 -22.71
N ILE A 181 -7.68 -4.47 -21.60
CA ILE A 181 -7.85 -5.28 -20.37
C ILE A 181 -8.84 -6.46 -20.58
N THR A 182 -9.68 -6.41 -21.62
CA THR A 182 -10.92 -7.20 -21.68
C THR A 182 -10.84 -8.57 -22.37
N CYS A 183 -9.75 -8.91 -23.08
CA CYS A 183 -9.77 -10.11 -23.94
C CYS A 183 -9.44 -11.44 -23.22
N ASN A 184 -8.51 -11.47 -22.26
CA ASN A 184 -8.16 -12.66 -21.47
C ASN A 184 -7.23 -12.32 -20.29
N ARG A 185 -6.97 -13.28 -19.38
CA ARG A 185 -6.12 -13.10 -18.19
C ARG A 185 -4.66 -12.70 -18.46
N PHE A 186 -4.09 -13.07 -19.61
CA PHE A 186 -2.73 -12.68 -19.99
C PHE A 186 -2.69 -11.22 -20.46
N ALA A 187 -3.70 -10.81 -21.23
CA ALA A 187 -3.89 -9.41 -21.63
C ALA A 187 -4.15 -8.53 -20.40
N ALA A 188 -4.94 -9.02 -19.43
CA ALA A 188 -5.17 -8.36 -18.15
C ALA A 188 -3.87 -8.17 -17.36
N LEU A 189 -3.02 -9.20 -17.27
CA LEU A 189 -1.70 -9.11 -16.64
C LEU A 189 -0.80 -8.09 -17.33
N ALA A 190 -0.68 -8.15 -18.65
CA ALA A 190 0.14 -7.21 -19.40
C ALA A 190 -0.37 -5.76 -19.24
N ALA A 191 -1.68 -5.57 -19.24
CA ALA A 191 -2.30 -4.27 -19.04
C ALA A 191 -2.09 -3.74 -17.63
N GLY A 192 -2.23 -4.58 -16.59
CA GLY A 192 -1.92 -4.21 -15.20
C GLY A 192 -0.45 -3.83 -15.02
N ALA A 193 0.47 -4.63 -15.56
CA ALA A 193 1.90 -4.34 -15.50
C ALA A 193 2.27 -3.03 -16.18
N LEU A 194 1.74 -2.80 -17.39
CA LEU A 194 1.95 -1.55 -18.11
C LEU A 194 1.30 -0.36 -17.42
N MET A 195 0.08 -0.52 -16.91
CA MET A 195 -0.64 0.54 -16.19
C MET A 195 0.15 0.95 -14.95
N THR A 196 0.54 0.00 -14.11
CA THR A 196 1.30 0.31 -12.90
C THR A 196 2.69 0.81 -13.20
N ALA A 197 3.39 0.27 -14.21
CA ALA A 197 4.70 0.80 -14.61
C ALA A 197 4.63 2.26 -15.08
N VAL A 198 3.53 2.66 -15.71
CA VAL A 198 3.33 4.03 -16.20
C VAL A 198 2.82 4.96 -15.09
N ILE A 199 1.85 4.52 -14.29
CA ILE A 199 1.26 5.30 -13.19
C ILE A 199 2.19 5.35 -11.97
N GLN A 200 3.08 4.36 -11.82
CA GLN A 200 3.95 4.16 -10.66
C GLN A 200 3.18 3.89 -9.34
N SER A 201 1.91 3.46 -9.44
CA SER A 201 1.08 3.13 -8.28
C SER A 201 0.28 1.85 -8.53
N SER A 202 0.70 0.74 -7.91
CA SER A 202 -0.08 -0.51 -7.90
C SER A 202 -1.35 -0.35 -7.09
N SER A 203 -1.30 0.36 -5.95
CA SER A 203 -2.48 0.63 -5.13
C SER A 203 -3.59 1.30 -5.95
N ALA A 204 -3.27 2.33 -6.75
CA ALA A 204 -4.26 2.96 -7.63
C ALA A 204 -4.78 1.99 -8.70
N THR A 205 -3.89 1.20 -9.31
CA THR A 205 -4.26 0.21 -10.33
C THR A 205 -5.19 -0.87 -9.76
N THR A 206 -4.91 -1.34 -8.56
CA THR A 206 -5.70 -2.35 -7.85
C THR A 206 -7.04 -1.80 -7.38
N VAL A 207 -7.08 -0.57 -6.86
CA VAL A 207 -8.34 0.11 -6.50
C VAL A 207 -9.23 0.25 -7.74
N ILE A 208 -8.68 0.66 -8.89
CA ILE A 208 -9.42 0.72 -10.16
C ILE A 208 -9.96 -0.66 -10.54
N ALA A 209 -9.15 -1.72 -10.39
CA ALA A 209 -9.58 -3.09 -10.68
C ALA A 209 -10.74 -3.53 -9.77
N VAL A 210 -10.67 -3.24 -8.47
CA VAL A 210 -11.75 -3.50 -7.51
C VAL A 210 -13.01 -2.71 -7.87
N SER A 211 -12.89 -1.42 -8.19
CA SER A 211 -14.01 -0.56 -8.59
C SER A 211 -14.69 -1.05 -9.87
N PHE A 212 -13.93 -1.55 -10.84
CA PHE A 212 -14.47 -2.09 -12.09
C PHE A 212 -15.19 -3.41 -11.92
N VAL A 213 -14.74 -4.25 -10.97
CA VAL A 213 -15.50 -5.43 -10.58
C VAL A 213 -16.77 -5.00 -9.85
N ASN A 214 -16.68 -3.97 -9.01
CA ASN A 214 -17.84 -3.46 -8.29
C ASN A 214 -18.93 -2.92 -9.21
N SER A 215 -18.56 -2.27 -10.31
CA SER A 215 -19.49 -1.74 -11.32
C SER A 215 -19.88 -2.76 -12.39
N GLY A 216 -19.49 -4.04 -12.26
CA GLY A 216 -19.79 -5.09 -13.24
C GLY A 216 -19.03 -4.98 -14.58
N LEU A 217 -18.11 -4.01 -14.71
CA LEU A 217 -17.32 -3.79 -15.93
C LEU A 217 -16.25 -4.87 -16.15
N MET A 218 -15.89 -5.61 -15.11
CA MET A 218 -14.84 -6.62 -15.15
C MET A 218 -15.20 -7.84 -14.30
N VAL A 219 -14.93 -9.05 -14.78
CA VAL A 219 -15.10 -10.26 -13.96
C VAL A 219 -13.91 -10.48 -13.03
N LEU A 220 -14.15 -11.15 -11.89
CA LEU A 220 -13.12 -11.46 -10.88
C LEU A 220 -11.81 -11.99 -11.49
N GLN A 221 -11.87 -12.91 -12.46
CA GLN A 221 -10.66 -13.50 -13.05
C GLN A 221 -9.82 -12.51 -13.85
N GLN A 222 -10.47 -11.57 -14.56
CA GLN A 222 -9.77 -10.50 -15.28
C GLN A 222 -9.13 -9.53 -14.28
N ALA A 223 -9.86 -9.18 -13.21
CA ALA A 223 -9.37 -8.31 -12.15
C ALA A 223 -8.13 -8.89 -11.46
N VAL A 224 -8.16 -10.18 -11.13
CA VAL A 224 -7.01 -10.90 -10.58
C VAL A 224 -5.83 -10.85 -11.56
N GLY A 225 -6.06 -11.01 -12.86
CA GLY A 225 -5.03 -10.83 -13.89
C GLY A 225 -4.40 -9.43 -13.85
N VAL A 226 -5.22 -8.38 -13.80
CA VAL A 226 -4.75 -6.98 -13.69
C VAL A 226 -3.92 -6.78 -12.42
N ILE A 227 -4.36 -7.31 -11.27
CA ILE A 227 -3.68 -7.18 -9.99
C ILE A 227 -2.32 -7.88 -10.01
N ILE A 228 -2.24 -9.11 -10.53
CA ILE A 228 -0.96 -9.82 -10.70
C ILE A 228 -0.02 -9.00 -11.60
N GLY A 229 -0.57 -8.42 -12.68
CA GLY A 229 0.17 -7.50 -13.54
C GLY A 229 0.68 -6.28 -12.79
N ALA A 230 -0.18 -5.62 -12.02
CA ALA A 230 0.14 -4.42 -11.27
C ALA A 230 1.35 -4.64 -10.35
N ASN A 231 1.41 -5.79 -9.67
CA ASN A 231 2.52 -6.17 -8.82
C ASN A 231 3.85 -6.31 -9.59
N ILE A 232 3.84 -6.83 -10.82
CA ILE A 232 5.01 -6.79 -11.70
C ILE A 232 5.37 -5.33 -12.03
N GLY A 233 4.38 -4.51 -12.38
CA GLY A 233 4.59 -3.11 -12.77
C GLY A 233 5.27 -2.27 -11.68
N THR A 234 4.94 -2.49 -10.40
CA THR A 234 5.56 -1.77 -9.25
C THR A 234 7.07 -1.94 -9.18
N THR A 235 7.59 -3.05 -9.69
CA THR A 235 9.03 -3.34 -9.65
C THR A 235 9.85 -2.34 -10.46
N ILE A 236 9.23 -1.66 -11.45
CA ILE A 236 9.89 -0.62 -12.25
C ILE A 236 10.37 0.54 -11.38
N THR A 237 9.63 0.95 -10.34
CA THR A 237 10.08 2.03 -9.46
C THR A 237 11.38 1.66 -8.76
N GLY A 238 11.44 0.45 -8.19
CA GLY A 238 12.65 -0.04 -7.53
C GLY A 238 13.84 -0.16 -8.50
N GLN A 239 13.58 -0.58 -9.74
CA GLN A 239 14.63 -0.63 -10.77
C GLN A 239 15.15 0.77 -11.12
N LEU A 240 14.26 1.77 -11.26
CA LEU A 240 14.66 3.16 -11.50
C LEU A 240 15.54 3.70 -10.36
N ILE A 241 15.19 3.40 -9.11
CA ILE A 241 15.93 3.82 -7.92
C ILE A 241 17.29 3.10 -7.80
N ALA A 242 17.37 1.83 -8.20
CA ALA A 242 18.58 1.04 -8.06
C ALA A 242 19.69 1.35 -9.08
N PHE A 243 19.40 2.17 -10.10
CA PHE A 243 20.47 2.74 -10.91
C PHE A 243 21.30 3.68 -10.04
N LYS A 244 22.63 3.48 -10.01
CA LYS A 244 23.60 4.31 -9.27
C LYS A 244 23.69 5.73 -9.83
N ILE A 245 22.62 6.50 -9.62
CA ILE A 245 22.47 7.86 -10.09
C ILE A 245 22.43 8.83 -8.90
N THR A 246 22.61 8.32 -7.67
CA THR A 246 22.65 9.14 -6.44
C THR A 246 23.67 10.27 -6.52
N SER A 247 24.84 10.05 -7.11
CA SER A 247 25.85 11.10 -7.35
C SER A 247 25.41 12.20 -8.32
N TYR A 248 24.36 11.96 -9.11
CA TYR A 248 23.78 12.93 -10.05
C TYR A 248 22.47 13.55 -9.53
N ALA A 249 22.13 13.37 -8.25
CA ALA A 249 20.91 13.94 -7.66
C ALA A 249 20.79 15.45 -7.90
N PHE A 250 21.84 16.24 -7.57
CA PHE A 250 21.83 17.69 -7.76
C PHE A 250 21.69 18.11 -9.24
N PRO A 251 22.48 17.57 -10.20
CA PRO A 251 22.26 17.82 -11.63
C PRO A 251 20.84 17.47 -12.11
N ILE A 252 20.26 16.35 -11.65
CA ILE A 252 18.91 15.94 -12.02
C ILE A 252 17.87 16.91 -11.50
N VAL A 253 17.97 17.35 -10.25
CA VAL A 253 17.09 18.37 -9.68
C VAL A 253 17.21 19.67 -10.47
N ALA A 254 18.43 20.12 -10.79
CA ALA A 254 18.65 21.35 -11.55
C ALA A 254 18.01 21.28 -12.94
N VAL A 255 18.29 20.22 -13.71
CA VAL A 255 17.71 20.03 -15.05
C VAL A 255 16.19 19.90 -14.99
N GLY A 256 15.67 19.12 -14.05
CA GLY A 256 14.23 18.96 -13.84
C GLY A 256 13.56 20.27 -13.51
N PHE A 257 14.16 21.07 -12.61
CA PHE A 257 13.62 22.37 -12.20
C PHE A 257 13.66 23.38 -13.35
N THR A 258 14.76 23.44 -14.11
CA THR A 258 14.85 24.29 -15.31
C THR A 258 13.74 23.91 -16.30
N MET A 259 13.53 22.62 -16.56
CA MET A 259 12.48 22.18 -17.46
C MET A 259 11.08 22.45 -16.91
N PHE A 260 10.87 22.29 -15.60
CA PHE A 260 9.60 22.61 -14.94
C PHE A 260 9.28 24.11 -14.98
N ALA A 261 10.25 24.96 -14.66
CA ALA A 261 10.05 26.41 -14.50
C ALA A 261 9.99 27.16 -15.85
N PHE A 262 10.75 26.73 -16.86
CA PHE A 262 10.94 27.49 -18.09
C PHE A 262 10.34 26.84 -19.35
N ALA A 263 9.82 25.60 -19.28
CA ALA A 263 9.20 25.00 -20.46
C ALA A 263 7.89 25.71 -20.85
N ARG A 264 7.71 25.90 -22.17
CA ARG A 264 6.54 26.59 -22.75
C ARG A 264 5.26 25.74 -22.75
N THR A 265 5.38 24.41 -22.73
CA THR A 265 4.22 23.51 -22.81
C THR A 265 3.96 22.84 -21.47
N ARG A 266 2.68 22.75 -21.09
CA ARG A 266 2.24 22.11 -19.83
C ARG A 266 2.77 20.68 -19.69
N ARG A 267 2.82 19.93 -20.80
CA ARG A 267 3.37 18.56 -20.84
C ARG A 267 4.85 18.50 -20.45
N ASN A 268 5.67 19.42 -20.96
CA ASN A 268 7.10 19.44 -20.64
C ASN A 268 7.33 19.92 -19.20
N GLN A 269 6.48 20.80 -18.68
CA GLN A 269 6.52 21.18 -17.26
C GLN A 269 6.26 19.97 -16.34
N PHE A 270 5.29 19.10 -16.67
CA PHE A 270 5.06 17.86 -15.93
C PHE A 270 6.22 16.87 -16.03
N TRP A 271 6.83 16.71 -17.21
CA TRP A 271 8.08 15.94 -17.29
C TRP A 271 9.19 16.56 -16.43
N GLY A 272 9.28 17.88 -16.36
CA GLY A 272 10.25 18.57 -15.51
C GLY A 272 10.02 18.25 -14.04
N ARG A 273 8.75 18.31 -13.58
CA ARG A 273 8.36 17.88 -12.23
C ARG A 273 8.69 16.41 -11.95
N ALA A 274 8.50 15.53 -12.92
CA ALA A 274 8.86 14.12 -12.78
C ALA A 274 10.38 13.95 -12.57
N VAL A 275 11.19 14.68 -13.33
CA VAL A 275 12.65 14.67 -13.20
C VAL A 275 13.10 15.30 -11.86
N VAL A 276 12.48 16.39 -11.40
CA VAL A 276 12.70 16.92 -10.05
C VAL A 276 12.39 15.86 -9.00
N GLY A 277 11.24 15.18 -9.12
CA GLY A 277 10.84 14.11 -8.22
C GLY A 277 11.89 13.00 -8.14
N LEU A 278 12.41 12.55 -9.28
CA LEU A 278 13.49 11.58 -9.36
C LEU A 278 14.78 12.07 -8.65
N GLY A 279 15.15 13.33 -8.83
CA GLY A 279 16.30 13.92 -8.13
C GLY A 279 16.12 14.00 -6.62
N LEU A 280 14.91 14.35 -6.15
CA LEU A 280 14.58 14.38 -4.72
C LEU A 280 14.58 13.00 -4.08
N ILE A 281 14.14 11.96 -4.80
CA ILE A 281 14.25 10.57 -4.35
C ILE A 281 15.71 10.24 -4.01
N PHE A 282 16.62 10.50 -4.94
CA PHE A 282 18.04 10.24 -4.72
C PHE A 282 18.64 11.10 -3.60
N LEU A 283 18.28 12.38 -3.52
CA LEU A 283 18.72 13.27 -2.45
C LEU A 283 18.28 12.76 -1.07
N GLY A 284 17.02 12.34 -0.94
CA GLY A 284 16.50 11.76 0.30
C GLY A 284 17.23 10.48 0.70
N MET A 285 17.53 9.60 -0.27
CA MET A 285 18.33 8.38 -0.01
C MET A 285 19.75 8.69 0.45
N THR A 286 20.42 9.68 -0.15
CA THR A 286 21.77 10.09 0.26
C THR A 286 21.76 10.60 1.69
N LEU A 287 20.85 11.53 2.03
CA LEU A 287 20.71 12.07 3.39
C LEU A 287 20.49 10.97 4.43
N MET A 288 19.64 9.97 4.12
CA MET A 288 19.43 8.83 5.01
C MET A 288 20.67 7.92 5.08
N SER A 289 21.36 7.67 3.96
CA SER A 289 22.51 6.77 3.93
C SER A 289 23.71 7.34 4.70
N ASP A 290 23.98 8.63 4.54
CA ASP A 290 25.16 9.28 5.12
C ASP A 290 25.15 9.20 6.65
N VAL A 291 23.98 9.31 7.28
CA VAL A 291 23.84 9.23 8.74
C VAL A 291 23.77 7.79 9.27
N LEU A 292 23.43 6.82 8.42
CA LEU A 292 23.30 5.41 8.78
C LEU A 292 24.61 4.61 8.63
N VAL A 293 25.50 5.01 7.72
CA VAL A 293 26.77 4.32 7.47
C VAL A 293 27.68 4.26 8.72
N PRO A 294 27.88 5.36 9.49
CA PRO A 294 28.72 5.31 10.69
C PRO A 294 28.18 4.32 11.73
N LEU A 295 26.86 4.19 11.84
CA LEU A 295 26.21 3.30 12.81
C LEU A 295 26.58 1.82 12.65
N ARG A 296 27.08 1.42 11.47
CA ARG A 296 27.59 0.06 11.23
C ARG A 296 28.78 -0.29 12.14
N SER A 297 29.54 0.68 12.64
CA SER A 297 30.65 0.38 13.56
C SER A 297 30.14 -0.09 14.92
N SER A 298 29.01 0.44 15.39
CA SER A 298 28.44 0.15 16.71
C SER A 298 28.10 -1.33 16.85
N MET A 299 28.62 -1.93 17.91
CA MET A 299 28.33 -3.32 18.25
C MET A 299 26.85 -3.52 18.59
N ALA A 300 26.21 -2.56 19.27
CA ALA A 300 24.78 -2.60 19.59
C ALA A 300 23.93 -2.60 18.31
N VAL A 301 24.25 -1.74 17.35
CA VAL A 301 23.54 -1.65 16.06
C VAL A 301 23.77 -2.91 15.22
N LYS A 302 25.01 -3.40 15.14
CA LYS A 302 25.33 -4.69 14.49
C LYS A 302 24.53 -5.83 15.09
N ASN A 303 24.49 -5.95 16.41
CA ASN A 303 23.74 -7.02 17.09
C ASN A 303 22.25 -6.93 16.78
N PHE A 304 21.65 -5.73 16.90
CA PHE A 304 20.25 -5.50 16.56
C PHE A 304 19.93 -5.95 15.13
N PHE A 305 20.71 -5.52 14.14
CA PHE A 305 20.43 -5.87 12.75
C PHE A 305 20.80 -7.32 12.40
N THR A 306 21.73 -7.93 13.13
CA THR A 306 22.04 -9.36 13.00
C THR A 306 20.86 -10.19 13.51
N ASP A 307 20.33 -9.86 14.69
CA ASP A 307 19.15 -10.53 15.25
C ASP A 307 17.91 -10.30 14.38
N PHE A 308 17.75 -9.08 13.85
CA PHE A 308 16.69 -8.73 12.92
C PHE A 308 16.77 -9.56 11.63
N SER A 309 17.96 -9.67 11.04
CA SER A 309 18.18 -10.44 9.79
C SER A 309 18.05 -11.95 10.02
N ALA A 310 18.40 -12.43 11.22
CA ALA A 310 18.27 -13.83 11.62
C ALA A 310 16.82 -14.25 11.92
N ASN A 311 15.88 -13.30 12.06
CA ASN A 311 14.48 -13.57 12.35
C ASN A 311 13.57 -13.23 11.15
N PRO A 312 13.30 -14.20 10.25
CA PRO A 312 12.46 -14.02 9.06
C PRO A 312 11.09 -13.42 9.35
N LEU A 313 10.43 -13.87 10.43
CA LEU A 313 9.08 -13.43 10.75
C LEU A 313 9.05 -11.96 11.18
N LEU A 314 10.05 -11.54 11.95
CA LEU A 314 10.18 -10.14 12.36
C LEU A 314 10.41 -9.22 11.17
N ALA A 315 11.30 -9.61 10.24
CA ALA A 315 11.58 -8.84 9.04
C ALA A 315 10.36 -8.73 8.10
N VAL A 316 9.64 -9.84 7.85
CA VAL A 316 8.39 -9.82 7.08
C VAL A 316 7.35 -8.94 7.76
N PHE A 317 7.14 -9.10 9.07
CA PHE A 317 6.16 -8.31 9.82
C PHE A 317 6.49 -6.81 9.78
N ALA A 318 7.76 -6.43 9.96
CA ALA A 318 8.22 -5.05 9.87
C ALA A 318 7.91 -4.44 8.48
N GLY A 319 8.21 -5.17 7.40
CA GLY A 319 7.89 -4.74 6.04
C GLY A 319 6.38 -4.59 5.81
N THR A 320 5.57 -5.51 6.33
CA THR A 320 4.11 -5.45 6.25
C THR A 320 3.55 -4.23 6.95
N VAL A 321 3.95 -3.98 8.20
CA VAL A 321 3.46 -2.84 8.99
C VAL A 321 3.87 -1.53 8.35
N LEU A 322 5.17 -1.39 8.01
CA LEU A 322 5.70 -0.17 7.42
C LEU A 322 4.96 0.19 6.12
N THR A 323 4.76 -0.79 5.25
CA THR A 323 4.08 -0.58 3.97
C THR A 323 2.59 -0.32 4.15
N SER A 324 1.95 -0.97 5.13
CA SER A 324 0.52 -0.75 5.39
C SER A 324 0.26 0.68 5.88
N ILE A 325 1.18 1.24 6.67
CA ILE A 325 1.10 2.62 7.18
C ILE A 325 1.41 3.63 6.07
N ILE A 326 2.51 3.42 5.34
CA ILE A 326 2.94 4.35 4.27
C ILE A 326 2.04 4.22 3.03
N GLN A 327 1.41 3.06 2.85
CA GLN A 327 0.55 2.69 1.70
C GLN A 327 1.27 2.75 0.34
N SER A 328 2.60 2.69 0.33
CA SER A 328 3.44 2.72 -0.87
C SER A 328 4.56 1.70 -0.78
N SER A 329 4.52 0.66 -1.63
CA SER A 329 5.54 -0.38 -1.61
C SER A 329 6.90 0.10 -2.09
N SER A 330 6.90 0.95 -3.11
CA SER A 330 8.13 1.57 -3.61
C SER A 330 8.83 2.40 -2.53
N ALA A 331 8.11 2.90 -1.53
CA ALA A 331 8.69 3.62 -0.41
C ALA A 331 9.43 2.69 0.53
N THR A 332 8.77 1.61 0.95
CA THR A 332 9.37 0.61 1.81
C THR A 332 10.57 -0.07 1.14
N VAL A 333 10.48 -0.36 -0.15
CA VAL A 333 11.59 -0.89 -0.95
C VAL A 333 12.75 0.11 -1.00
N GLY A 334 12.47 1.41 -1.17
CA GLY A 334 13.49 2.47 -1.11
C GLY A 334 14.19 2.52 0.24
N LEU A 335 13.46 2.45 1.36
CA LEU A 335 14.04 2.37 2.69
C LEU A 335 14.89 1.11 2.87
N THR A 336 14.40 -0.03 2.40
CA THR A 336 15.13 -1.30 2.43
C THR A 336 16.43 -1.22 1.63
N MET A 337 16.41 -0.56 0.48
CA MET A 337 17.61 -0.28 -0.32
C MET A 337 18.61 0.61 0.41
N THR A 338 18.14 1.63 1.13
CA THR A 338 18.99 2.51 1.97
C THR A 338 19.66 1.71 3.09
N LEU A 339 18.90 0.88 3.82
CA LEU A 339 19.45 0.04 4.91
C LEU A 339 20.47 -0.98 4.39
N ALA A 340 20.17 -1.64 3.27
CA ALA A 340 21.09 -2.58 2.62
C ALA A 340 22.32 -1.87 2.03
N GLY A 341 22.14 -0.67 1.50
CA GLY A 341 23.19 0.20 0.96
C GLY A 341 24.18 0.67 2.03
N ALA A 342 23.67 1.00 3.23
CA ALA A 342 24.47 1.32 4.41
C ALA A 342 25.16 0.08 5.02
N GLY A 343 24.81 -1.13 4.56
CA GLY A 343 25.35 -2.39 5.07
C GLY A 343 24.83 -2.76 6.46
N LEU A 344 23.68 -2.21 6.86
CA LEU A 344 23.03 -2.52 8.13
C LEU A 344 22.29 -3.85 8.06
N ILE A 345 21.58 -4.10 6.96
CA ILE A 345 20.91 -5.39 6.69
C ILE A 345 21.60 -6.10 5.53
N ASP A 346 21.65 -7.43 5.61
CA ASP A 346 22.15 -8.26 4.51
C ASP A 346 21.06 -8.50 3.45
N LEU A 347 21.42 -9.19 2.36
CA LEU A 347 20.47 -9.47 1.28
C LEU A 347 19.28 -10.32 1.75
N GLN A 348 19.51 -11.26 2.66
CA GLN A 348 18.46 -12.15 3.14
C GLN A 348 17.44 -11.38 3.97
N GLY A 349 17.87 -10.56 4.94
CA GLY A 349 17.01 -9.68 5.72
C GLY A 349 16.28 -8.66 4.85
N ALA A 350 16.96 -8.07 3.86
CA ALA A 350 16.34 -7.16 2.90
C ALA A 350 15.25 -7.85 2.06
N PHE A 351 15.45 -9.11 1.66
CA PHE A 351 14.45 -9.85 0.91
C PHE A 351 13.24 -10.17 1.80
N TYR A 352 13.43 -10.57 3.07
CA TYR A 352 12.29 -10.74 3.99
C TYR A 352 11.47 -9.47 4.19
N LEU A 353 12.12 -8.30 4.31
CA LEU A 353 11.43 -7.01 4.33
C LEU A 353 10.60 -6.77 3.06
N VAL A 354 11.15 -7.08 1.88
CA VAL A 354 10.44 -6.97 0.59
C VAL A 354 9.25 -7.94 0.51
N LEU A 355 9.34 -9.15 1.08
CA LEU A 355 8.19 -10.06 1.16
C LEU A 355 7.08 -9.45 2.03
N GLY A 356 7.47 -8.86 3.17
CA GLY A 356 6.58 -8.12 4.04
C GLY A 356 5.88 -6.95 3.34
N ASP A 357 6.64 -6.18 2.57
CA ASP A 357 6.16 -5.05 1.78
C ASP A 357 5.04 -5.43 0.78
N ASN A 358 5.20 -6.57 0.11
CA ASN A 358 4.20 -7.08 -0.83
C ASN A 358 2.91 -7.50 -0.11
N ILE A 359 2.99 -8.02 1.12
CA ILE A 359 1.80 -8.26 1.96
C ILE A 359 1.17 -6.93 2.38
N GLY A 360 1.97 -5.98 2.86
CA GLY A 360 1.44 -4.70 3.38
C GLY A 360 0.73 -3.86 2.31
N THR A 361 1.17 -3.94 1.05
CA THR A 361 0.54 -3.24 -0.09
C THR A 361 -0.94 -3.63 -0.27
N THR A 362 -1.38 -4.80 0.19
CA THR A 362 -2.75 -5.28 -0.05
C THR A 362 -3.80 -4.52 0.76
N ILE A 363 -3.41 -3.76 1.80
CA ILE A 363 -4.34 -3.02 2.66
C ILE A 363 -5.20 -2.03 1.87
N THR A 364 -4.66 -1.41 0.82
CA THR A 364 -5.37 -0.40 0.03
C THR A 364 -6.56 -0.99 -0.72
N ALA A 365 -6.39 -2.20 -1.27
CA ALA A 365 -7.46 -2.95 -1.91
C ALA A 365 -8.56 -3.32 -0.89
N GLN A 366 -8.14 -3.78 0.29
CA GLN A 366 -9.06 -4.16 1.36
C GLN A 366 -9.91 -2.96 1.82
N LEU A 367 -9.28 -1.80 2.02
CA LEU A 367 -9.97 -0.56 2.37
C LEU A 367 -10.96 -0.13 1.26
N SER A 368 -10.56 -0.24 -0.01
CA SER A 368 -11.43 0.13 -1.14
C SER A 368 -12.65 -0.79 -1.33
N ALA A 369 -12.59 -2.02 -0.82
CA ALA A 369 -13.67 -2.99 -0.94
C ALA A 369 -14.68 -2.93 0.24
N ILE A 370 -14.45 -2.05 1.22
CA ILE A 370 -15.40 -1.84 2.34
C ILE A 370 -16.68 -1.21 1.76
N GLY A 371 -17.84 -1.84 2.00
CA GLY A 371 -19.12 -1.39 1.45
C GLY A 371 -19.35 -1.75 -0.03
N ALA A 372 -18.42 -2.45 -0.69
CA ALA A 372 -18.55 -2.88 -2.08
C ALA A 372 -19.22 -4.27 -2.21
N SER A 373 -19.58 -4.63 -3.44
CA SER A 373 -20.16 -5.93 -3.81
C SER A 373 -19.29 -7.12 -3.36
N ARG A 374 -19.91 -8.30 -3.21
CA ARG A 374 -19.17 -9.53 -2.84
C ARG A 374 -18.05 -9.85 -3.82
N THR A 375 -18.27 -9.66 -5.11
CA THR A 375 -17.25 -9.88 -6.15
C THR A 375 -16.07 -8.91 -6.01
N ALA A 376 -16.31 -7.64 -5.65
CA ALA A 376 -15.26 -6.67 -5.35
C ALA A 376 -14.46 -7.06 -4.09
N ARG A 377 -15.15 -7.50 -3.03
CA ARG A 377 -14.50 -8.05 -1.82
C ARG A 377 -13.69 -9.32 -2.11
N GLN A 378 -14.19 -10.21 -2.97
CA GLN A 378 -13.45 -11.39 -3.45
C GLN A 378 -12.20 -10.97 -4.24
N THR A 379 -12.26 -9.89 -5.01
CA THR A 379 -11.12 -9.35 -5.77
C THR A 379 -10.03 -8.81 -4.84
N ALA A 380 -10.40 -8.04 -3.83
CA ALA A 380 -9.47 -7.55 -2.82
C ALA A 380 -8.86 -8.69 -1.98
N MET A 381 -9.67 -9.71 -1.66
CA MET A 381 -9.18 -10.94 -1.01
C MET A 381 -8.19 -11.71 -1.91
N ALA A 382 -8.44 -11.77 -3.22
CA ALA A 382 -7.52 -12.42 -4.15
C ALA A 382 -6.14 -11.74 -4.16
N HIS A 383 -6.09 -10.40 -4.09
CA HIS A 383 -4.85 -9.65 -3.95
C HIS A 383 -4.09 -10.01 -2.66
N THR A 384 -4.82 -10.12 -1.55
CA THR A 384 -4.26 -10.49 -0.24
C THR A 384 -3.70 -11.91 -0.26
N LEU A 385 -4.46 -12.89 -0.75
CA LEU A 385 -4.03 -14.29 -0.81
C LEU A 385 -2.84 -14.49 -1.76
N PHE A 386 -2.84 -13.83 -2.92
CA PHE A 386 -1.74 -13.87 -3.88
C PHE A 386 -0.40 -13.44 -3.26
N ASN A 387 -0.38 -12.31 -2.54
CA ASN A 387 0.84 -11.81 -1.90
C ASN A 387 1.20 -12.61 -0.66
N PHE A 388 0.22 -12.99 0.15
CA PHE A 388 0.45 -13.74 1.39
C PHE A 388 1.01 -15.14 1.12
N ILE A 389 0.39 -15.91 0.23
CA ILE A 389 0.90 -17.23 -0.17
C ILE A 389 2.24 -17.09 -0.88
N GLY A 390 2.37 -16.06 -1.74
CA GLY A 390 3.62 -15.62 -2.35
C GLY A 390 4.77 -15.53 -1.36
N ALA A 391 4.58 -14.69 -0.35
CA ALA A 391 5.56 -14.41 0.69
C ALA A 391 5.90 -15.66 1.50
N ILE A 392 4.94 -16.53 1.80
CA ILE A 392 5.20 -17.77 2.55
C ILE A 392 6.15 -18.70 1.78
N TYR A 393 5.80 -19.08 0.55
CA TYR A 393 6.65 -20.04 -0.17
C TYR A 393 8.00 -19.42 -0.52
N MET A 394 8.04 -18.13 -0.90
CA MET A 394 9.31 -17.48 -1.20
C MET A 394 10.17 -17.37 0.06
N GLY A 395 9.57 -17.05 1.21
CA GLY A 395 10.23 -17.00 2.50
C GLY A 395 10.89 -18.32 2.89
N ILE A 396 10.25 -19.45 2.57
CA ILE A 396 10.83 -20.79 2.74
C ILE A 396 12.00 -20.99 1.77
N LEU A 397 11.86 -20.61 0.50
CA LEU A 397 12.92 -20.79 -0.51
C LEU A 397 14.18 -19.97 -0.24
N ILE A 398 14.06 -18.83 0.47
CA ILE A 398 15.19 -17.97 0.86
C ILE A 398 15.65 -18.21 2.30
N SER A 399 15.12 -19.21 3.00
CA SER A 399 15.52 -19.53 4.39
C SER A 399 16.97 -20.00 4.50
N ASP A 400 17.46 -20.72 3.49
CA ASP A 400 18.87 -21.03 3.36
C ASP A 400 19.61 -19.85 2.73
N ASN A 401 20.49 -19.21 3.49
CA ASN A 401 21.30 -18.10 3.01
C ASN A 401 22.21 -18.50 1.83
N GLY A 402 22.63 -19.77 1.78
CA GLY A 402 23.40 -20.38 0.68
C GLY A 402 22.53 -20.97 -0.43
N GLY A 403 21.21 -20.83 -0.34
CA GLY A 403 20.25 -21.44 -1.24
C GLY A 403 20.30 -20.88 -2.66
N PHE A 404 19.73 -21.64 -3.60
CA PHE A 404 19.70 -21.30 -5.03
C PHE A 404 19.13 -19.91 -5.31
N VAL A 405 18.01 -19.54 -4.66
CA VAL A 405 17.30 -18.28 -4.92
C VAL A 405 18.14 -17.06 -4.54
N LEU A 406 18.74 -17.05 -3.35
CA LEU A 406 19.61 -15.95 -2.91
C LEU A 406 20.88 -15.86 -3.75
N ASN A 407 21.49 -17.01 -4.10
CA ASN A 407 22.66 -17.02 -4.99
C ASN A 407 22.34 -16.51 -6.39
N LEU A 408 21.15 -16.82 -6.92
CA LEU A 408 20.68 -16.27 -8.18
C LEU A 408 20.58 -14.74 -8.10
N VAL A 409 20.00 -14.18 -7.03
CA VAL A 409 19.96 -12.72 -6.83
C VAL A 409 21.36 -12.14 -6.73
N ARG A 410 22.27 -12.74 -5.96
CA ARG A 410 23.67 -12.28 -5.85
C ARG A 410 24.39 -12.26 -7.19
N SER A 411 24.10 -13.23 -8.06
CA SER A 411 24.70 -13.31 -9.40
C SER A 411 24.26 -12.18 -10.34
N THR A 412 23.13 -11.52 -10.06
CA THR A 412 22.61 -10.44 -10.92
C THR A 412 23.38 -9.13 -10.80
N SER A 413 24.07 -8.88 -9.68
CA SER A 413 24.79 -7.62 -9.42
C SER A 413 25.66 -7.74 -8.18
N SER A 414 26.82 -7.05 -8.16
CA SER A 414 27.66 -6.89 -6.97
C SER A 414 27.18 -5.76 -6.02
N HIS A 415 26.22 -4.94 -6.44
CA HIS A 415 25.71 -3.80 -5.65
C HIS A 415 24.45 -4.14 -4.86
N PRO A 416 24.42 -3.88 -3.53
CA PRO A 416 23.27 -4.20 -2.66
C PRO A 416 21.94 -3.62 -3.15
N LEU A 417 21.89 -2.34 -3.53
CA LEU A 417 20.66 -1.69 -4.01
C LEU A 417 20.04 -2.43 -5.22
N ARG A 418 20.88 -2.84 -6.17
CA ARG A 418 20.43 -3.62 -7.34
C ARG A 418 20.01 -5.03 -6.96
N GLN A 419 20.68 -5.66 -6.01
CA GLN A 419 20.28 -6.98 -5.52
C GLN A 419 18.88 -6.91 -4.87
N VAL A 420 18.59 -5.88 -4.06
CA VAL A 420 17.25 -5.67 -3.48
C VAL A 420 16.19 -5.42 -4.58
N ALA A 421 16.50 -4.59 -5.58
CA ALA A 421 15.59 -4.34 -6.71
C ALA A 421 15.29 -5.61 -7.51
N ASN A 422 16.32 -6.42 -7.74
CA ASN A 422 16.23 -7.68 -8.47
C ASN A 422 15.50 -8.75 -7.65
N ALA A 423 15.71 -8.81 -6.33
CA ALA A 423 14.95 -9.67 -5.43
C ALA A 423 13.45 -9.34 -5.49
N HIS A 424 13.10 -8.05 -5.43
CA HIS A 424 11.71 -7.60 -5.55
C HIS A 424 11.09 -7.94 -6.92
N SER A 425 11.85 -7.73 -7.99
CA SER A 425 11.42 -8.07 -9.36
C SER A 425 11.22 -9.57 -9.53
N MET A 426 12.18 -10.35 -9.05
CA MET A 426 12.16 -11.82 -9.12
C MET A 426 10.99 -12.39 -8.33
N PHE A 427 10.72 -11.88 -7.12
CA PHE A 427 9.54 -12.27 -6.35
C PHE A 427 8.26 -12.07 -7.14
N ASN A 428 8.00 -10.85 -7.62
CA ASN A 428 6.74 -10.55 -8.31
C ASN A 428 6.59 -11.31 -9.65
N ILE A 429 7.68 -11.47 -10.41
CA ILE A 429 7.67 -12.23 -11.65
C ILE A 429 7.43 -13.72 -11.38
N LEU A 430 8.13 -14.32 -10.42
CA LEU A 430 7.93 -15.74 -10.08
C LEU A 430 6.53 -15.97 -9.51
N ASN A 431 6.04 -15.08 -8.65
CA ASN A 431 4.69 -15.18 -8.11
C ASN A 431 3.64 -15.09 -9.22
N ALA A 432 3.82 -14.18 -10.18
CA ALA A 432 2.95 -14.11 -11.35
C ALA A 432 2.99 -15.39 -12.19
N VAL A 433 4.18 -15.94 -12.47
CA VAL A 433 4.31 -17.20 -13.24
C VAL A 433 3.61 -18.37 -12.54
N VAL A 434 3.70 -18.46 -11.22
CA VAL A 434 3.06 -19.51 -10.42
C VAL A 434 1.54 -19.33 -10.39
N PHE A 435 1.04 -18.12 -10.13
CA PHE A 435 -0.38 -17.89 -9.89
C PHE A 435 -1.21 -17.64 -11.15
N LEU A 436 -0.63 -17.17 -12.24
CA LEU A 436 -1.35 -16.92 -13.49
C LEU A 436 -2.12 -18.15 -14.03
N PRO A 437 -1.53 -19.38 -14.08
CA PRO A 437 -2.30 -20.57 -14.43
C PRO A 437 -3.34 -20.94 -13.35
N LEU A 438 -3.05 -20.62 -12.09
CA LEU A 438 -3.88 -20.91 -10.91
C LEU A 438 -4.95 -19.85 -10.62
N VAL A 439 -5.10 -18.80 -11.44
CA VAL A 439 -6.13 -17.76 -11.25
C VAL A 439 -7.53 -18.34 -11.03
N PRO A 440 -8.00 -19.36 -11.78
CA PRO A 440 -9.31 -19.96 -11.53
C PRO A 440 -9.41 -20.62 -10.15
N LEU A 441 -8.33 -21.23 -9.67
CA LEU A 441 -8.27 -21.84 -8.33
C LEU A 441 -8.29 -20.76 -7.25
N LEU A 442 -7.50 -19.69 -7.42
CA LEU A 442 -7.49 -18.54 -6.51
C LEU A 442 -8.88 -17.89 -6.43
N ALA A 443 -9.56 -17.72 -7.56
CA ALA A 443 -10.93 -17.20 -7.61
C ALA A 443 -11.94 -18.13 -6.89
N ARG A 444 -11.81 -19.45 -7.03
CA ARG A 444 -12.63 -20.42 -6.26
C ARG A 444 -12.36 -20.32 -4.77
N LEU A 445 -11.10 -20.18 -4.36
CA LEU A 445 -10.73 -20.00 -2.95
C LEU A 445 -11.32 -18.70 -2.38
N CYS A 446 -11.33 -17.62 -3.16
CA CYS A 446 -11.95 -16.36 -2.75
C CYS A 446 -13.47 -16.50 -2.59
N ARG A 447 -14.14 -17.20 -3.51
CA ARG A 447 -15.58 -17.54 -3.37
C ARG A 447 -15.85 -18.47 -2.21
N PHE A 448 -14.93 -19.35 -1.85
CA PHE A 448 -15.07 -20.19 -0.67
C PHE A 448 -14.98 -19.36 0.63
N LEU A 449 -14.02 -18.43 0.72
CA LEU A 449 -13.84 -17.56 1.88
C LEU A 449 -14.92 -16.48 1.99
N ILE A 450 -15.45 -16.01 0.85
CA ILE A 450 -16.52 -15.03 0.74
C ILE A 450 -17.60 -15.61 -0.19
N PRO A 451 -18.52 -16.46 0.33
CA PRO A 451 -19.54 -17.16 -0.45
C PRO A 451 -20.44 -16.22 -1.25
N ASP A 452 -20.81 -16.63 -2.46
CA ASP A 452 -21.91 -16.00 -3.20
C ASP A 452 -23.24 -16.27 -2.46
N ARG A 453 -24.26 -15.40 -2.59
CA ARG A 453 -25.60 -15.71 -2.06
C ARG A 453 -26.20 -16.88 -2.86
N VAL A 454 -26.98 -17.74 -2.19
CA VAL A 454 -27.64 -18.89 -2.79
C VAL A 454 -28.58 -18.39 -3.89
N GLN A 455 -28.31 -18.74 -5.14
CA GLN A 455 -29.18 -18.43 -6.28
C GLN A 455 -30.43 -19.30 -6.19
N VAL A 456 -31.59 -18.69 -5.96
CA VAL A 456 -32.87 -19.34 -6.27
C VAL A 456 -33.00 -19.32 -7.80
N GLN A 457 -33.15 -20.49 -8.43
CA GLN A 457 -33.51 -20.57 -9.85
C GLN A 457 -34.92 -20.01 -10.00
N ALA A 458 -35.03 -18.71 -10.28
CA ALA A 458 -36.25 -18.14 -10.82
C ALA A 458 -36.49 -18.76 -12.21
N GLU A 459 -37.74 -19.16 -12.48
CA GLU A 459 -38.20 -19.56 -13.83
C GLU A 459 -37.62 -18.63 -14.90
N GLU A 460 -37.06 -19.21 -15.96
CA GLU A 460 -36.34 -18.52 -17.05
C GLU A 460 -37.10 -17.26 -17.51
N ILE A 461 -36.60 -16.09 -17.11
CA ILE A 461 -36.99 -14.84 -17.75
C ILE A 461 -36.30 -14.83 -19.11
N GLU A 462 -37.09 -14.98 -20.17
CA GLU A 462 -36.61 -14.89 -21.54
C GLU A 462 -36.41 -13.41 -21.91
N LEU A 463 -35.32 -12.81 -21.42
CA LEU A 463 -34.81 -11.56 -21.97
C LEU A 463 -34.47 -11.77 -23.44
N ARG A 464 -35.02 -10.92 -24.31
CA ARG A 464 -34.78 -11.02 -25.76
C ARG A 464 -33.62 -10.12 -26.19
N LEU A 465 -32.46 -10.37 -25.59
CA LEU A 465 -31.22 -9.65 -25.92
C LEU A 465 -30.51 -10.37 -27.08
N GLU A 466 -30.76 -9.89 -28.30
CA GLU A 466 -30.28 -10.54 -29.52
C GLU A 466 -28.81 -10.15 -29.81
N GLU A 467 -27.86 -11.05 -29.57
CA GLU A 467 -26.43 -10.74 -29.76
C GLU A 467 -26.06 -10.28 -31.18
N HIS A 468 -26.80 -10.71 -32.20
CA HIS A 468 -26.55 -10.31 -33.57
C HIS A 468 -26.89 -8.83 -33.85
N LEU A 469 -27.72 -8.19 -33.02
CA LEU A 469 -28.02 -6.77 -33.12
C LEU A 469 -26.85 -5.90 -32.65
N LEU A 470 -25.87 -6.44 -31.92
CA LEU A 470 -24.69 -5.70 -31.47
C LEU A 470 -23.86 -5.14 -32.63
N ASP A 471 -23.93 -5.72 -33.82
CA ASP A 471 -23.26 -5.17 -35.01
C ASP A 471 -24.01 -3.95 -35.60
N SER A 472 -25.20 -3.62 -35.08
CA SER A 472 -26.02 -2.45 -35.42
C SER A 472 -26.39 -1.66 -34.16
N PRO A 473 -25.50 -0.78 -33.65
CA PRO A 473 -25.65 -0.19 -32.31
C PRO A 473 -26.97 0.52 -32.02
N ALA A 474 -27.56 1.21 -33.01
CA ALA A 474 -28.87 1.85 -32.85
C ALA A 474 -30.00 0.83 -32.53
N LEU A 475 -30.01 -0.32 -33.21
CA LEU A 475 -30.99 -1.39 -32.96
C LEU A 475 -30.70 -2.11 -31.64
N ALA A 476 -29.43 -2.27 -31.28
CA ALA A 476 -29.06 -2.83 -29.98
C ALA A 476 -29.48 -1.93 -28.81
N ILE A 477 -29.36 -0.60 -28.95
CA ILE A 477 -29.85 0.35 -27.95
C ILE A 477 -31.38 0.25 -27.82
N ASP A 478 -32.12 0.24 -28.92
CA ASP A 478 -33.59 0.08 -28.89
C ASP A 478 -34.01 -1.23 -28.21
N ASN A 479 -33.32 -2.33 -28.52
CA ASN A 479 -33.56 -3.62 -27.87
C ASN A 479 -33.25 -3.56 -26.36
N LEU A 480 -32.16 -2.91 -25.96
CA LEU A 480 -31.80 -2.72 -24.56
C LEU A 480 -32.83 -1.86 -23.81
N GLU A 481 -33.32 -0.77 -24.42
CA GLU A 481 -34.36 0.09 -23.83
C GLU A 481 -35.68 -0.66 -23.62
N ARG A 482 -36.10 -1.49 -24.59
CA ARG A 482 -37.30 -2.33 -24.44
C ARG A 482 -37.19 -3.32 -23.30
N GLU A 483 -36.05 -3.98 -23.15
CA GLU A 483 -35.86 -4.94 -22.05
C GLU A 483 -35.67 -4.21 -20.70
N MET A 484 -35.11 -3.00 -20.68
CA MET A 484 -35.07 -2.14 -19.48
C MET A 484 -36.49 -1.72 -19.04
N VAL A 485 -37.38 -1.37 -19.98
CA VAL A 485 -38.79 -1.09 -19.67
C VAL A 485 -39.48 -2.31 -19.04
N LYS A 486 -39.18 -3.52 -19.53
CA LYS A 486 -39.67 -4.75 -18.88
C LYS A 486 -39.14 -4.90 -17.46
N MET A 487 -37.85 -4.64 -17.24
CA MET A 487 -37.26 -4.66 -15.90
C MET A 487 -37.96 -3.66 -14.96
N ALA A 488 -38.31 -2.47 -15.46
CA ALA A 488 -39.07 -1.49 -14.70
C ALA A 488 -40.46 -2.01 -14.29
N ALA A 489 -41.16 -2.72 -15.19
CA ALA A 489 -42.44 -3.34 -14.88
C ALA A 489 -42.31 -4.43 -13.80
N TYR A 490 -41.23 -5.24 -13.83
CA TYR A 490 -40.96 -6.23 -12.78
C TYR A 490 -40.62 -5.57 -11.44
N ALA A 491 -39.77 -4.54 -11.43
CA ALA A 491 -39.46 -3.79 -10.22
C ALA A 491 -40.73 -3.15 -9.61
N GLU A 492 -41.60 -2.60 -10.44
CA GLU A 492 -42.92 -2.09 -10.02
C GLU A 492 -43.78 -3.20 -9.40
N GLU A 493 -43.83 -4.39 -9.99
CA GLU A 493 -44.56 -5.54 -9.44
C GLU A 493 -43.98 -5.99 -8.09
N THR A 494 -42.65 -6.02 -7.96
CA THR A 494 -41.94 -6.36 -6.72
C THR A 494 -42.29 -5.38 -5.61
N VAL A 495 -42.26 -4.07 -5.88
CA VAL A 495 -42.63 -3.05 -4.90
C VAL A 495 -44.11 -3.14 -4.54
N LYS A 496 -45.02 -3.30 -5.51
CA LYS A 496 -46.46 -3.52 -5.24
C LYS A 496 -46.68 -4.75 -4.35
N GLY A 497 -45.97 -5.83 -4.65
CA GLY A 497 -45.96 -7.05 -3.86
C GLY A 497 -45.45 -6.82 -2.44
N ALA A 498 -44.35 -6.08 -2.27
CA ALA A 498 -43.77 -5.75 -0.97
C ALA A 498 -44.69 -4.88 -0.13
N VAL A 499 -45.31 -3.85 -0.70
CA VAL A 499 -46.32 -3.00 -0.04
C VAL A 499 -47.52 -3.86 0.41
N SER A 500 -48.04 -4.73 -0.46
CA SER A 500 -49.12 -5.65 -0.11
C SER A 500 -48.70 -6.64 0.98
N CYS A 501 -47.49 -7.19 0.91
CA CYS A 501 -46.93 -8.07 1.92
C CYS A 501 -46.80 -7.35 3.28
N PHE A 502 -46.37 -6.10 3.28
CA PHE A 502 -46.23 -5.31 4.50
C PHE A 502 -47.59 -5.13 5.18
N PHE A 503 -48.59 -4.56 4.50
CA PHE A 503 -49.88 -4.27 5.12
C PHE A 503 -50.80 -5.48 5.28
N ARG A 504 -50.78 -6.44 4.34
CA ARG A 504 -51.75 -7.55 4.26
C ARG A 504 -51.15 -8.92 4.57
N GLY A 505 -49.83 -9.04 4.65
CA GLY A 505 -49.12 -10.32 4.87
C GLY A 505 -49.07 -11.25 3.66
N TYR A 506 -49.52 -10.81 2.48
CA TYR A 506 -49.49 -11.55 1.22
C TYR A 506 -49.12 -10.62 0.04
N PRO A 507 -48.31 -11.07 -0.94
CA PRO A 507 -47.62 -12.38 -1.02
C PRO A 507 -46.59 -12.58 0.10
N LYS A 508 -46.15 -13.83 0.33
CA LYS A 508 -45.18 -14.10 1.41
C LYS A 508 -43.83 -13.49 1.08
N GLN A 509 -43.03 -13.19 2.12
CA GLN A 509 -41.68 -12.64 1.98
C GLN A 509 -40.81 -13.41 0.97
N ASN A 510 -40.83 -14.74 0.99
CA ASN A 510 -40.06 -15.57 0.04
C ASN A 510 -40.45 -15.33 -1.42
N THR A 511 -41.73 -15.00 -1.69
CA THR A 511 -42.19 -14.67 -3.04
C THR A 511 -41.60 -13.34 -3.48
N ILE A 512 -41.56 -12.34 -2.61
CA ILE A 512 -40.94 -11.05 -2.91
C ILE A 512 -39.43 -11.18 -3.13
N MET A 513 -38.75 -12.00 -2.32
CA MET A 513 -37.34 -12.33 -2.55
C MET A 513 -37.12 -12.96 -3.92
N SER A 514 -37.98 -13.92 -4.33
CA SER A 514 -37.86 -14.51 -5.67
C SER A 514 -38.19 -13.54 -6.81
N MET A 515 -38.95 -12.47 -6.55
CA MET A 515 -39.24 -11.42 -7.53
C MET A 515 -38.09 -10.41 -7.62
N GLU A 516 -37.39 -10.14 -6.52
CA GLU A 516 -36.17 -9.33 -6.55
C GLU A 516 -35.01 -10.08 -7.22
N ASP A 517 -34.83 -11.38 -6.93
CA ASP A 517 -33.84 -12.24 -7.62
C ASP A 517 -33.99 -12.13 -9.15
N ARG A 518 -35.24 -12.02 -9.63
CA ARG A 518 -35.57 -11.83 -11.05
C ARG A 518 -35.07 -10.50 -11.60
N VAL A 519 -35.28 -9.41 -10.87
CA VAL A 519 -34.79 -8.07 -11.24
C VAL A 519 -33.26 -8.05 -11.27
N ASP A 520 -32.61 -8.71 -10.31
CA ASP A 520 -31.14 -8.90 -10.27
C ASP A 520 -30.60 -9.64 -11.50
N PHE A 521 -31.27 -10.72 -11.91
CA PHE A 521 -30.89 -11.43 -13.14
C PHE A 521 -31.02 -10.53 -14.36
N MET A 522 -32.08 -9.71 -14.44
CA MET A 522 -32.26 -8.76 -15.53
C MET A 522 -31.21 -7.66 -15.51
N GLN A 523 -30.90 -7.07 -14.36
CA GLN A 523 -29.85 -6.08 -14.17
C GLN A 523 -28.52 -6.61 -14.74
N ARG A 524 -28.16 -7.84 -14.37
CA ARG A 524 -26.91 -8.48 -14.81
C ARG A 524 -26.87 -8.63 -16.33
N ASP A 525 -27.91 -9.23 -16.91
CA ASP A 525 -27.92 -9.59 -18.33
C ASP A 525 -28.01 -8.33 -19.22
N LEU A 526 -28.79 -7.33 -18.83
CA LEU A 526 -28.85 -6.02 -19.49
C LEU A 526 -27.51 -5.28 -19.39
N THR A 527 -26.86 -5.30 -18.23
CA THR A 527 -25.53 -4.68 -18.04
C THR A 527 -24.46 -5.38 -18.88
N ILE A 528 -24.52 -6.72 -18.99
CA ILE A 528 -23.62 -7.48 -19.87
C ILE A 528 -23.84 -7.09 -21.33
N TYR A 529 -25.09 -6.98 -21.77
CA TYR A 529 -25.40 -6.60 -23.14
C TYR A 529 -24.97 -5.16 -23.46
N ALA A 530 -25.25 -4.21 -22.56
CA ALA A 530 -24.78 -2.83 -22.65
C ALA A 530 -23.23 -2.75 -22.68
N SER A 531 -22.55 -3.57 -21.88
CA SER A 531 -21.07 -3.66 -21.89
C SER A 531 -20.53 -4.20 -23.22
N LYS A 532 -21.19 -5.20 -23.82
CA LYS A 532 -20.86 -5.67 -25.18
C LYS A 532 -21.09 -4.57 -26.22
N LEU A 533 -22.09 -3.73 -26.03
CA LEU A 533 -22.41 -2.62 -26.93
C LEU A 533 -21.41 -1.46 -26.85
N PHE A 534 -20.90 -1.14 -25.66
CA PHE A 534 -19.78 -0.20 -25.47
C PHE A 534 -18.49 -0.59 -26.21
N GLN A 535 -18.37 -1.86 -26.60
CA GLN A 535 -17.20 -2.37 -27.32
C GLN A 535 -17.29 -2.15 -28.84
N ARG A 536 -18.43 -1.67 -29.32
CA ARG A 536 -18.70 -1.39 -30.74
C ARG A 536 -18.40 0.07 -31.06
N ASP A 537 -18.33 0.39 -32.36
CA ASP A 537 -18.13 1.77 -32.80
C ASP A 537 -19.46 2.52 -32.64
N LEU A 538 -19.57 3.28 -31.55
CA LEU A 538 -20.73 4.12 -31.24
C LEU A 538 -20.54 5.52 -31.82
N ASP A 539 -21.63 6.11 -32.30
CA ASP A 539 -21.65 7.56 -32.59
C ASP A 539 -21.71 8.40 -31.30
N GLN A 540 -21.62 9.71 -31.44
CA GLN A 540 -21.58 10.62 -30.30
C GLN A 540 -22.86 10.55 -29.45
N GLU A 541 -24.03 10.46 -30.07
CA GLU A 541 -25.32 10.38 -29.37
C GLU A 541 -25.46 9.06 -28.59
N GLN A 542 -25.12 7.95 -29.24
CA GLN A 542 -25.12 6.61 -28.65
C GLN A 542 -24.15 6.49 -27.47
N SER A 543 -22.96 7.09 -27.59
CA SER A 543 -21.93 7.06 -26.54
C SER A 543 -22.35 7.79 -25.25
N LEU A 544 -23.27 8.75 -25.36
CA LEU A 544 -23.80 9.52 -24.25
C LEU A 544 -25.11 8.93 -23.71
N LYS A 545 -25.87 8.20 -24.53
CA LYS A 545 -27.13 7.53 -24.14
C LYS A 545 -26.90 6.27 -23.31
N LEU A 546 -25.90 5.47 -23.67
CA LEU A 546 -25.65 4.17 -23.05
C LEU A 546 -25.28 4.24 -21.54
N PRO A 547 -24.48 5.22 -21.05
CA PRO A 547 -24.28 5.41 -19.61
C PRO A 547 -25.58 5.68 -18.85
N VAL A 548 -26.48 6.47 -19.42
CA VAL A 548 -27.77 6.81 -18.79
C VAL A 548 -28.62 5.56 -18.63
N ILE A 549 -28.69 4.71 -19.67
CA ILE A 549 -29.40 3.42 -19.61
C ILE A 549 -28.84 2.52 -18.49
N ILE A 550 -27.51 2.42 -18.35
CA ILE A 550 -26.92 1.63 -17.25
C ILE A 550 -27.25 2.21 -15.87
N HIS A 551 -27.21 3.53 -15.73
CA HIS A 551 -27.60 4.18 -14.49
C HIS A 551 -29.07 3.88 -14.15
N THR A 552 -29.98 3.99 -15.12
CA THR A 552 -31.39 3.62 -14.95
C THR A 552 -31.57 2.15 -14.59
N ILE A 553 -30.85 1.23 -15.23
CA ILE A 553 -30.87 -0.21 -14.87
C ILE A 553 -30.48 -0.42 -13.40
N ASN A 554 -29.45 0.29 -12.91
CA ASN A 554 -29.03 0.19 -11.52
C ASN A 554 -30.06 0.83 -10.56
N ASP A 555 -30.65 1.97 -10.89
CA ASP A 555 -31.71 2.57 -10.07
C ASP A 555 -32.94 1.64 -9.97
N LEU A 556 -33.29 0.93 -11.06
CA LEU A 556 -34.36 -0.08 -11.06
C LEU A 556 -34.06 -1.28 -10.15
N GLU A 557 -32.81 -1.74 -10.09
CA GLU A 557 -32.38 -2.77 -9.13
C GLU A 557 -32.48 -2.26 -7.69
N ARG A 558 -32.00 -1.04 -7.42
CA ARG A 558 -32.09 -0.43 -6.09
C ARG A 558 -33.52 -0.26 -5.59
N ILE A 559 -34.45 0.06 -6.49
CA ILE A 559 -35.89 0.09 -6.17
C ILE A 559 -36.37 -1.29 -5.69
N SER A 560 -35.93 -2.37 -6.35
CA SER A 560 -36.26 -3.75 -5.97
C SER A 560 -35.58 -4.19 -4.67
N ASP A 561 -34.32 -3.79 -4.43
CA ASP A 561 -33.61 -3.98 -3.14
C ASP A 561 -34.42 -3.39 -1.97
N HIS A 562 -34.94 -2.17 -2.15
CA HIS A 562 -35.75 -1.52 -1.12
C HIS A 562 -37.09 -2.21 -0.88
N ALA A 563 -37.67 -2.88 -1.90
CA ALA A 563 -38.82 -3.74 -1.73
C ALA A 563 -38.52 -4.95 -0.81
N VAL A 564 -37.30 -5.49 -0.86
CA VAL A 564 -36.86 -6.54 0.08
C VAL A 564 -36.76 -5.98 1.50
N ASN A 565 -36.20 -4.78 1.68
CA ASN A 565 -36.12 -4.14 2.99
C ASN A 565 -37.51 -3.89 3.61
N ILE A 566 -38.50 -3.52 2.79
CA ILE A 566 -39.91 -3.38 3.21
C ILE A 566 -40.43 -4.70 3.82
N VAL A 567 -40.22 -5.84 3.14
CA VAL A 567 -40.71 -7.13 3.67
C VAL A 567 -39.89 -7.64 4.86
N GLU A 568 -38.61 -7.30 4.95
CA GLU A 568 -37.80 -7.56 6.14
C GLU A 568 -38.28 -6.77 7.36
N ALA A 569 -38.65 -5.49 7.18
CA ALA A 569 -39.26 -4.68 8.24
C ALA A 569 -40.58 -5.31 8.72
N ARG A 570 -41.40 -5.84 7.81
CA ARG A 570 -42.62 -6.58 8.17
C ARG A 570 -42.33 -7.81 9.02
N GLY A 571 -41.29 -8.58 8.67
CA GLY A 571 -40.88 -9.79 9.38
C GLY A 571 -40.51 -9.57 10.86
N ARG A 572 -40.15 -8.34 11.23
CA ARG A 572 -39.84 -7.95 12.63
C ARG A 572 -41.11 -7.85 13.51
N VAL A 573 -42.29 -7.72 12.91
CA VAL A 573 -43.58 -7.57 13.62
C VAL A 573 -44.35 -8.89 13.57
N THR A 574 -44.42 -9.60 14.70
CA THR A 574 -45.07 -10.92 14.80
C THR A 574 -46.60 -10.85 14.86
N SER A 575 -47.17 -9.70 15.23
CA SER A 575 -48.62 -9.44 15.24
C SER A 575 -49.14 -8.91 13.90
N ASN A 576 -50.46 -8.95 13.70
CA ASN A 576 -51.09 -8.19 12.62
C ASN A 576 -50.84 -6.69 12.86
N LEU A 577 -50.49 -5.97 11.79
CA LEU A 577 -50.43 -4.51 11.84
C LEU A 577 -51.83 -4.00 12.12
N ASP A 578 -51.98 -3.27 13.22
CA ASP A 578 -53.21 -2.53 13.52
C ASP A 578 -53.26 -1.29 12.62
N THR A 579 -53.79 -1.46 11.41
CA THR A 579 -53.82 -0.43 10.37
C THR A 579 -54.81 0.70 10.67
N ASP A 580 -55.75 0.50 11.58
CA ASP A 580 -56.96 1.33 11.70
C ASP A 580 -56.86 2.47 12.72
N ILE A 581 -55.76 2.61 13.48
CA ILE A 581 -55.82 3.41 14.74
C ILE A 581 -54.64 4.40 14.97
N SER A 582 -53.61 4.47 14.12
CA SER A 582 -52.47 5.41 14.35
C SER A 582 -52.17 6.38 13.19
N GLU A 583 -51.79 7.62 13.54
CA GLU A 583 -51.34 8.66 12.58
C GLU A 583 -50.16 8.17 11.72
N MET A 584 -49.30 7.31 12.29
CA MET A 584 -48.16 6.75 11.59
C MET A 584 -48.54 5.69 10.55
N SER A 585 -49.58 4.89 10.80
CA SER A 585 -50.16 3.98 9.80
C SER A 585 -50.74 4.77 8.61
N SER A 586 -51.38 5.91 8.88
CA SER A 586 -51.89 6.81 7.85
C SER A 586 -50.77 7.43 7.01
N SER A 587 -49.66 7.87 7.64
CA SER A 587 -48.49 8.38 6.90
C SER A 587 -47.88 7.32 5.99
N ALA A 588 -47.64 6.11 6.52
CA ALA A 588 -47.11 4.99 5.76
C ALA A 588 -48.02 4.61 4.56
N LEU A 589 -49.35 4.59 4.74
CA LEU A 589 -50.29 4.34 3.64
C LEU A 589 -50.20 5.41 2.55
N LYS A 590 -50.13 6.69 2.92
CA LYS A 590 -49.96 7.80 1.95
C LYS A 590 -48.62 7.72 1.22
N ALA A 591 -47.53 7.42 1.94
CA ALA A 591 -46.22 7.21 1.35
C ALA A 591 -46.24 6.07 0.32
N SER A 592 -46.90 4.96 0.65
CA SER A 592 -47.08 3.84 -0.29
C SER A 592 -47.89 4.25 -1.53
N GLU A 593 -48.97 5.01 -1.38
CA GLU A 593 -49.77 5.50 -2.51
C GLU A 593 -48.94 6.39 -3.45
N MET A 594 -48.08 7.24 -2.87
CA MET A 594 -47.22 8.15 -3.63
C MET A 594 -46.12 7.42 -4.38
N VAL A 595 -45.42 6.50 -3.74
CA VAL A 595 -44.41 5.65 -4.40
C VAL A 595 -45.03 4.83 -5.53
N LEU A 596 -46.22 4.26 -5.33
CA LEU A 596 -46.93 3.51 -6.38
C LEU A 596 -47.32 4.39 -7.56
N ARG A 597 -47.68 5.66 -7.34
CA ARG A 597 -47.91 6.64 -8.41
C ARG A 597 -46.61 7.06 -9.10
N MET A 598 -45.52 7.22 -8.35
CA MET A 598 -44.21 7.53 -8.93
C MET A 598 -43.74 6.38 -9.83
N LEU A 599 -43.92 5.12 -9.42
CA LEU A 599 -43.61 3.94 -10.23
C LEU A 599 -44.38 3.92 -11.56
N ASP A 600 -45.69 4.16 -11.53
CA ASP A 600 -46.50 4.18 -12.75
C ASP A 600 -46.09 5.33 -13.69
N ASN A 601 -45.82 6.53 -13.16
CA ASN A 601 -45.32 7.65 -13.96
C ASN A 601 -43.93 7.38 -14.52
N THR A 602 -43.02 6.76 -13.76
CA THR A 602 -41.69 6.37 -14.24
C THR A 602 -41.80 5.34 -15.37
N ARG A 603 -42.68 4.34 -15.24
CA ARG A 603 -42.94 3.36 -16.31
C ARG A 603 -43.48 4.04 -17.57
N ILE A 604 -44.49 4.89 -17.43
CA ILE A 604 -45.04 5.68 -18.56
C ILE A 604 -43.94 6.52 -19.21
N SER A 605 -43.08 7.14 -18.39
CA SER A 605 -41.97 7.95 -18.88
C SER A 605 -40.91 7.14 -19.62
N LEU A 606 -40.62 5.92 -19.18
CA LEU A 606 -39.69 5.01 -19.86
C LEU A 606 -40.29 4.44 -21.16
N GLU A 607 -41.60 4.17 -21.19
CA GLU A 607 -42.29 3.62 -22.37
C GLU A 607 -42.52 4.65 -23.48
N SER A 608 -42.84 5.89 -23.10
CA SER A 608 -43.33 6.92 -24.03
C SER A 608 -42.47 8.18 -24.09
N HIS A 609 -41.37 8.23 -23.32
CA HIS A 609 -40.54 9.43 -23.15
C HIS A 609 -41.35 10.67 -22.75
N SER A 610 -42.44 10.49 -21.97
CA SER A 610 -43.30 11.59 -21.52
C SER A 610 -42.59 12.45 -20.48
N ARG A 611 -42.33 13.70 -20.85
CA ARG A 611 -41.78 14.72 -19.92
C ARG A 611 -42.76 15.06 -18.82
N GLU A 612 -44.07 15.06 -19.11
CA GLU A 612 -45.12 15.33 -18.13
C GLU A 612 -45.11 14.27 -17.02
N ALA A 613 -44.98 12.99 -17.39
CA ALA A 613 -44.88 11.90 -16.42
C ALA A 613 -43.59 12.02 -15.58
N SER A 614 -42.45 12.35 -16.18
CA SER A 614 -41.21 12.64 -15.43
C SER A 614 -41.37 13.81 -14.45
N GLN A 615 -42.04 14.89 -14.85
CA GLN A 615 -42.29 16.04 -13.96
C GLN A 615 -43.22 15.68 -12.80
N ALA A 616 -44.23 14.85 -13.05
CA ALA A 616 -45.12 14.36 -12.01
C ALA A 616 -44.37 13.55 -10.94
N VAL A 617 -43.34 12.78 -11.31
CA VAL A 617 -42.47 12.09 -10.34
C VAL A 617 -41.76 13.09 -9.42
N LEU A 618 -41.18 14.17 -9.96
CA LEU A 618 -40.50 15.19 -9.16
C LEU A 618 -41.45 15.92 -8.19
N GLU A 619 -42.69 16.19 -8.62
CA GLU A 619 -43.71 16.80 -7.75
C GLU A 619 -44.17 15.88 -6.63
N LEU A 620 -44.27 14.57 -6.91
CA LEU A 620 -44.62 13.56 -5.91
C LEU A 620 -43.48 13.37 -4.91
N GLU A 621 -42.22 13.47 -5.35
CA GLU A 621 -41.07 13.32 -4.47
C GLU A 621 -41.02 14.39 -3.39
N ALA A 622 -41.20 15.67 -3.74
CA ALA A 622 -41.23 16.74 -2.75
C ALA A 622 -42.30 16.52 -1.66
N ARG A 623 -43.40 15.85 -2.00
CA ARG A 623 -44.44 15.49 -1.04
C ARG A 623 -44.05 14.27 -0.21
N LEU A 624 -43.32 13.31 -0.79
CA LEU A 624 -42.92 12.07 -0.14
C LEU A 624 -41.89 12.35 0.96
N ASN A 625 -40.92 13.21 0.66
CA ASN A 625 -40.00 13.82 1.62
C ASN A 625 -40.72 14.45 2.81
N GLY A 626 -41.81 15.20 2.55
CA GLY A 626 -42.62 15.78 3.63
C GLY A 626 -43.28 14.73 4.53
N LEU A 627 -43.78 13.62 3.95
CA LEU A 627 -44.38 12.54 4.73
C LEU A 627 -43.36 11.75 5.56
N GLU A 628 -42.12 11.61 5.07
CA GLU A 628 -41.03 10.97 5.80
C GLU A 628 -40.66 11.78 7.04
N GLU A 629 -40.45 13.09 6.88
CA GLU A 629 -40.13 13.97 8.02
C GLU A 629 -41.28 14.01 9.04
N ASP A 630 -42.54 14.10 8.58
CA ASP A 630 -43.73 14.00 9.44
C ASP A 630 -43.74 12.65 10.21
N ALA A 631 -43.42 11.53 9.55
CA ALA A 631 -43.38 10.22 10.19
C ALA A 631 -42.26 10.12 11.24
N ARG A 632 -41.11 10.72 10.99
CA ARG A 632 -39.96 10.79 11.91
C ARG A 632 -40.27 11.62 13.14
N GLU A 633 -40.94 12.77 12.96
CA GLU A 633 -41.43 13.60 14.07
C GLU A 633 -42.44 12.82 14.93
N LEU A 634 -43.45 12.19 14.30
CA LEU A 634 -44.45 11.39 14.99
C LEU A 634 -43.81 10.25 15.80
N TYR A 635 -42.82 9.54 15.25
CA TYR A 635 -42.12 8.48 15.96
C TYR A 635 -41.33 9.00 17.17
N THR A 636 -40.65 10.14 17.01
CA THR A 636 -39.89 10.79 18.10
C THR A 636 -40.80 11.22 19.25
N ASP A 637 -41.96 11.78 18.94
CA ASP A 637 -43.00 12.14 19.92
C ASP A 637 -43.59 10.91 20.63
N CYS A 638 -43.68 9.78 19.92
CA CYS A 638 -44.13 8.52 20.51
C CYS A 638 -43.11 7.96 21.51
N LEU A 639 -41.81 8.01 21.20
CA LEU A 639 -40.74 7.53 22.08
C LEU A 639 -40.67 8.31 23.40
N THR A 640 -40.99 9.60 23.37
CA THR A 640 -40.96 10.45 24.58
C THR A 640 -42.18 10.25 25.48
N ARG A 641 -43.32 9.75 24.97
CA ARG A 641 -44.59 9.69 25.71
C ARG A 641 -45.10 8.30 26.12
N ARG A 642 -44.78 7.19 25.43
CA ARG A 642 -45.26 5.82 25.80
C ARG A 642 -44.33 4.68 25.35
N GLY A 643 -43.75 3.94 26.30
CA GLY A 643 -42.74 2.91 26.05
C GLY A 643 -43.22 1.46 25.81
N GLN A 644 -44.37 1.20 25.19
CA GLN A 644 -44.86 -0.20 24.99
C GLN A 644 -45.21 -0.64 23.54
N ASP A 645 -45.21 0.23 22.52
CA ASP A 645 -45.49 -0.13 21.11
C ASP A 645 -44.30 0.10 20.15
N GLY A 646 -43.07 -0.06 20.63
CA GLY A 646 -41.86 0.37 19.90
C GLY A 646 -41.65 -0.31 18.54
N LEU A 647 -41.84 -1.64 18.45
CA LEU A 647 -41.46 -2.41 17.26
C LEU A 647 -42.40 -2.22 16.06
N GLN A 648 -43.72 -2.14 16.29
CA GLN A 648 -44.69 -1.90 15.22
C GLN A 648 -44.54 -0.48 14.65
N ARG A 649 -44.32 0.49 15.53
CA ARG A 649 -44.07 1.87 15.13
C ARG A 649 -42.75 1.98 14.37
N LEU A 650 -41.67 1.41 14.89
CA LEU A 650 -40.40 1.36 14.18
C LEU A 650 -40.54 0.75 12.77
N ALA A 651 -41.29 -0.33 12.62
CA ALA A 651 -41.53 -0.94 11.30
C ALA A 651 -42.31 -0.01 10.33
N LEU A 652 -43.24 0.82 10.84
CA LEU A 652 -43.97 1.80 10.03
C LEU A 652 -43.09 2.98 9.62
N LEU A 653 -42.17 3.42 10.49
CA LEU A 653 -41.16 4.42 10.15
C LEU A 653 -40.20 3.86 9.10
N ASP A 654 -39.58 2.69 9.36
CA ASP A 654 -38.69 2.00 8.41
C ASP A 654 -39.37 1.83 7.04
N PHE A 655 -40.66 1.48 7.01
CA PHE A 655 -41.43 1.39 5.77
C PHE A 655 -41.52 2.72 5.01
N THR A 656 -41.75 3.82 5.74
CA THR A 656 -41.82 5.17 5.16
C THR A 656 -40.47 5.59 4.62
N ASP A 657 -39.39 5.34 5.37
CA ASP A 657 -38.01 5.58 4.95
C ASP A 657 -37.67 4.78 3.68
N TYR A 658 -38.07 3.51 3.60
CA TYR A 658 -37.85 2.72 2.38
C TYR A 658 -38.69 3.20 1.20
N CYS A 659 -39.88 3.75 1.44
CA CYS A 659 -40.67 4.40 0.40
C CYS A 659 -39.96 5.65 -0.14
N GLU A 660 -39.44 6.50 0.75
CA GLU A 660 -38.65 7.69 0.38
C GLU A 660 -37.43 7.30 -0.46
N ARG A 661 -36.66 6.30 -0.04
CA ARG A 661 -35.50 5.82 -0.81
C ARG A 661 -35.87 5.29 -2.19
N ILE A 662 -37.02 4.62 -2.31
CA ILE A 662 -37.55 4.23 -3.62
C ILE A 662 -37.89 5.48 -4.45
N GLY A 663 -38.50 6.49 -3.82
CA GLY A 663 -38.78 7.81 -4.43
C GLY A 663 -37.55 8.52 -4.97
N ASP A 664 -36.45 8.49 -4.22
CA ASP A 664 -35.14 9.03 -4.63
C ASP A 664 -34.62 8.38 -5.92
N HIS A 665 -34.65 7.04 -5.98
CA HIS A 665 -34.22 6.31 -7.17
C HIS A 665 -35.15 6.57 -8.37
N LEU A 666 -36.47 6.66 -8.15
CA LEU A 666 -37.43 7.04 -9.19
C LEU A 666 -37.19 8.47 -9.71
N THR A 667 -36.79 9.37 -8.82
CA THR A 667 -36.42 10.75 -9.13
C THR A 667 -35.15 10.82 -9.98
N ASN A 668 -34.12 10.03 -9.67
CA ASN A 668 -32.91 9.93 -10.50
C ASN A 668 -33.23 9.49 -11.94
N ILE A 669 -34.14 8.51 -12.08
CA ILE A 669 -34.61 8.05 -13.39
C ILE A 669 -35.36 9.17 -14.13
N ALA A 670 -36.30 9.85 -13.45
CA ALA A 670 -37.07 10.94 -14.05
C ALA A 670 -36.18 12.12 -14.48
N GLN A 671 -35.19 12.51 -13.68
CA GLN A 671 -34.22 13.56 -14.03
C GLN A 671 -33.38 13.17 -15.25
N SER A 672 -32.93 11.92 -15.31
CA SER A 672 -32.18 11.38 -16.45
C SER A 672 -32.98 11.46 -17.76
N LEU A 673 -34.28 11.18 -17.69
CA LEU A 673 -35.19 11.28 -18.85
C LEU A 673 -35.47 12.73 -19.24
N LEU A 674 -35.64 13.65 -18.28
CA LEU A 674 -35.83 15.08 -18.54
C LEU A 674 -34.62 15.72 -19.23
N GLY A 675 -33.40 15.28 -18.85
CA GLY A 675 -32.13 15.63 -19.50
C GLY A 675 -31.96 15.09 -20.92
N GLY A 676 -32.98 14.39 -21.46
CA GLY A 676 -32.99 13.84 -22.81
C GLY A 676 -32.45 12.43 -22.92
N GLY A 677 -32.20 11.73 -21.80
CA GLY A 677 -31.65 10.37 -21.81
C GLY A 677 -30.18 10.31 -22.26
N VAL A 678 -29.46 11.44 -22.18
CA VAL A 678 -28.10 11.62 -22.68
C VAL A 678 -27.23 12.19 -21.56
N TRP A 679 -26.04 11.63 -21.35
CA TRP A 679 -25.10 12.12 -20.35
C TRP A 679 -24.51 13.47 -20.78
N HIS A 680 -24.89 14.54 -20.10
CA HIS A 680 -24.21 15.83 -20.19
C HIS A 680 -23.15 15.84 -19.09
N GLY A 681 -21.87 16.00 -19.44
CA GLY A 681 -20.81 16.07 -18.45
C GLY A 681 -21.08 17.14 -17.38
N THR A 682 -20.33 17.10 -16.27
CA THR A 682 -20.45 17.94 -15.07
C THR A 682 -20.32 19.46 -15.27
N ASP A 683 -20.43 19.98 -16.49
CA ASP A 683 -20.16 21.37 -16.81
C ASP A 683 -21.40 22.28 -16.76
N ASP A 684 -22.64 21.74 -16.64
CA ASP A 684 -23.88 22.54 -16.68
C ASP A 684 -24.71 22.55 -15.38
N LEU A 685 -24.07 22.34 -14.22
CA LEU A 685 -24.65 22.71 -12.93
C LEU A 685 -23.86 23.85 -12.28
N THR A 686 -23.98 25.04 -12.89
CA THR A 686 -23.77 26.35 -12.24
C THR A 686 -24.91 27.28 -12.57
#